data_AF-A0A8D2BFB2-F1
#
_entry.id   AF-A0A8D2BFB2-F1
#
_cell.length_a   1.000
_cell.length_b   1.000
_cell.length_c   1.000
_cell.angle_alpha   90.00
_cell.angle_beta   90.00
_cell.angle_gamma   90.00
#
_symmetry.space_group_name_H-M   'P 1'
#
loop_
_entity.id
_entity.type
_entity.pdbx_description
1 polymer ?
#
loop_
_entity_poly.entity_id
_entity_poly.type
_entity_poly.pdbx_seq_one_letter_code
_entity_poly.pdbx_strand_id
1 'polypeptide(L)'
;MASAARAFLQVLLLLPPQTWSPAAAGNPRDCDAPLGSTLPPSSFSSSSVLSSSHGPGFARLNRRDGAGGWTPLVSNKYQWLQIDLGERMEVTAVATQGGYGSSDWVTSYLLMFSDSGRNWKQYRQEESIWGFSGNTNADSVVHYRLQPPFEARFLRFLPSAWNPKGRIGMRIEVYGCAYRSQVAYFDGRSALLYRLDKKPLRPIREIISLKFKTMQNNGILLHREGQHGNHVSLQLIKGKLVFALHSGNVNPLPAGAPETLTLGSLLDDQHWHSVLIERLSTHVNFTLDKHTRQFRAKGESGSLDLNSEISFGGILTSTGSLAISHKTFHGCVENLYYNGVDIIELAKKHKPQVFIMGNVSFSCPQPQTVPVTFLSPWSYLALPGNSGEDKMSVTFQFRTWNQAGRLLFGELWHGSGSFVLFLEDGKLKLSLLQPGQPLRNVTAGAGLNDGQWHSVSLSAKWSHLSVAVNGDTVLQPLVTGLTGSSNTYYFGALYEQSCEAHKHRGRPSGLYYVDADGSGPLEPFLVYCNMTDAAWTVVRHGGPDQVTVGGGPRGHAGSVTFAYAASVGQLRAAVALAERCEQQLALRCGSGRRSALRDGTPLSWWAGRTNETHTYWGGSLPDAQKCTCGLQGNCIDSQYYCSCDTDQDQW
;
A
#
# COMPACT_ATOMS: atom_id res chain seq x y z
N MET A 1 39.83 -42.30 57.19
CA MET A 1 40.84 -41.76 56.26
C MET A 1 40.20 -41.67 54.89
N ALA A 2 40.21 -40.62 54.10
CA ALA A 2 40.49 -39.19 54.21
C ALA A 2 39.97 -38.59 52.88
N SER A 3 39.50 -37.35 52.96
CA SER A 3 39.04 -36.47 51.89
C SER A 3 39.96 -36.40 50.66
N ALA A 4 39.37 -36.23 49.48
CA ALA A 4 39.94 -35.35 48.45
C ALA A 4 38.80 -34.67 47.66
N ALA A 5 38.49 -33.45 48.07
CA ALA A 5 37.60 -32.52 47.39
C ALA A 5 38.12 -32.18 45.98
N ARG A 6 37.25 -32.24 44.97
CA ARG A 6 37.47 -31.54 43.69
C ARG A 6 36.68 -30.24 43.72
N ALA A 7 37.41 -29.14 43.89
CA ALA A 7 36.89 -27.78 43.78
C ALA A 7 36.44 -27.51 42.34
N PHE A 8 35.17 -27.16 42.16
CA PHE A 8 34.70 -26.47 40.97
C PHE A 8 34.90 -24.98 41.17
N LEU A 9 35.78 -24.38 40.38
CA LEU A 9 36.00 -22.94 40.33
C LEU A 9 34.79 -22.30 39.62
N GLN A 10 33.78 -21.85 40.37
CA GLN A 10 32.76 -20.95 39.85
C GLN A 10 33.37 -19.55 39.76
N VAL A 11 33.78 -19.15 38.56
CA VAL A 11 34.15 -17.76 38.27
C VAL A 11 32.86 -16.94 38.25
N LEU A 12 32.57 -16.29 39.37
CA LEU A 12 31.54 -15.24 39.46
C LEU A 12 32.09 -13.99 38.75
N LEU A 13 31.71 -13.79 37.49
CA LEU A 13 31.90 -12.51 36.81
C LEU A 13 30.91 -11.51 37.40
N LEU A 14 31.36 -10.76 38.41
CA LEU A 14 30.69 -9.55 38.89
C LEU A 14 30.76 -8.50 37.76
N LEU A 15 29.67 -8.37 37.00
CA LEU A 15 29.46 -7.20 36.17
C LEU A 15 29.34 -5.97 37.10
N PRO A 16 30.09 -4.89 36.86
CA PRO A 16 29.89 -3.67 37.63
C PRO A 16 28.46 -3.17 37.40
N PRO A 17 27.79 -2.62 38.42
CA PRO A 17 26.49 -2.00 38.22
C PRO A 17 26.66 -0.91 37.16
N GLN A 18 25.94 -1.04 36.04
CA GLN A 18 25.79 0.04 35.09
C GLN A 18 25.10 1.17 35.85
N THR A 19 25.89 2.18 36.23
CA THR A 19 25.39 3.46 36.70
C THR A 19 24.77 4.16 35.49
N TRP A 20 23.52 3.82 35.17
CA TRP A 20 22.70 4.75 34.40
C TRP A 20 22.53 6.00 35.24
N SER A 21 23.23 7.05 34.82
CA SER A 21 22.97 8.39 35.33
C SER A 21 21.53 8.72 34.91
N PRO A 22 20.61 8.96 35.86
CA PRO A 22 19.31 9.50 35.51
C PRO A 22 19.56 10.90 34.97
N ALA A 23 19.37 11.10 33.67
CA ALA A 23 19.37 12.42 33.08
C ALA A 23 18.33 13.27 33.84
N ALA A 24 18.83 14.22 34.62
CA ALA A 24 18.04 15.11 35.42
C ALA A 24 17.20 16.02 34.51
N ALA A 25 15.89 15.91 34.72
CA ALA A 25 14.84 16.90 34.59
C ALA A 25 15.18 18.23 33.87
N GLY A 26 14.59 18.37 32.69
CA GLY A 26 14.34 19.64 32.01
C GLY A 26 13.95 19.33 30.58
N ASN A 27 12.69 19.55 30.20
CA ASN A 27 12.30 19.51 28.79
C ASN A 27 13.19 20.58 28.12
N PRO A 28 14.12 20.22 27.21
CA PRO A 28 14.97 21.22 26.57
C PRO A 28 14.03 22.22 25.88
N ARG A 29 14.29 23.52 26.06
CA ARG A 29 13.39 24.59 25.59
C ARG A 29 13.11 24.53 24.08
N ASP A 30 13.93 23.78 23.34
CA ASP A 30 13.66 23.30 21.98
C ASP A 30 13.84 21.77 21.91
N CYS A 31 12.82 21.06 21.43
CA CYS A 31 12.81 19.60 21.22
C CYS A 31 13.66 19.24 19.97
N ASP A 32 14.94 19.59 19.97
CA ASP A 32 15.81 19.54 18.78
C ASP A 32 17.19 18.95 19.05
N ALA A 33 17.30 18.13 20.10
CA ALA A 33 18.56 17.47 20.43
C ALA A 33 18.87 16.35 19.42
N PRO A 34 20.15 16.14 19.04
CA PRO A 34 20.54 15.00 18.22
C PRO A 34 20.33 13.69 18.99
N LEU A 35 19.63 12.74 18.40
CA LEU A 35 19.24 11.48 19.03
C LEU A 35 20.13 10.31 18.59
N GLY A 36 20.56 10.28 17.32
CA GLY A 36 21.33 9.18 16.73
C GLY A 36 22.80 9.15 17.14
N SER A 37 23.43 10.31 17.32
CA SER A 37 24.84 10.41 17.72
C SER A 37 25.14 9.76 19.08
N THR A 38 24.16 9.72 19.99
CA THR A 38 24.32 9.14 21.34
C THR A 38 24.02 7.63 21.42
N LEU A 39 23.47 7.05 20.35
CA LEU A 39 23.04 5.64 20.36
C LEU A 39 24.20 4.68 20.05
N PRO A 40 24.18 3.45 20.60
CA PRO A 40 25.18 2.43 20.28
C PRO A 40 25.05 1.96 18.82
N PRO A 41 26.12 1.39 18.21
CA PRO A 41 26.07 0.91 16.82
C PRO A 41 24.98 -0.14 16.57
N SER A 42 24.60 -0.91 17.59
CA SER A 42 23.51 -1.91 17.53
C SER A 42 22.13 -1.30 17.30
N SER A 43 21.95 0.00 17.54
CA SER A 43 20.71 0.73 17.22
C SER A 43 20.52 0.96 15.72
N PHE A 44 21.56 0.72 14.91
CA PHE A 44 21.51 0.91 13.47
C PHE A 44 21.46 -0.45 12.75
N SER A 45 20.53 -0.60 11.81
CA SER A 45 20.39 -1.79 10.97
C SER A 45 20.13 -1.43 9.51
N SER A 46 20.32 -2.37 8.59
CA SER A 46 20.15 -2.12 7.16
C SER A 46 19.67 -3.35 6.39
N SER A 47 19.18 -3.13 5.17
CA SER A 47 18.76 -4.18 4.23
C SER A 47 19.90 -5.12 3.84
N SER A 48 21.08 -4.56 3.58
CA SER A 48 22.29 -5.27 3.20
C SER A 48 23.51 -4.39 3.52
N VAL A 49 24.70 -4.96 3.37
CA VAL A 49 25.98 -4.29 3.65
C VAL A 49 27.00 -4.74 2.61
N LEU A 50 27.75 -3.80 2.03
CA LEU A 50 28.79 -4.09 1.03
C LEU A 50 30.00 -4.84 1.60
N SER A 51 30.48 -4.41 2.77
CA SER A 51 31.55 -5.07 3.52
C SER A 51 31.46 -4.70 4.99
N SER A 52 32.24 -5.35 5.87
CA SER A 52 32.25 -5.05 7.31
C SER A 52 32.51 -3.57 7.63
N SER A 53 33.23 -2.82 6.78
CA SER A 53 33.50 -1.39 6.96
C SER A 53 32.39 -0.45 6.46
N HIS A 54 31.36 -0.97 5.80
CA HIS A 54 30.20 -0.20 5.27
C HIS A 54 28.92 -0.48 6.06
N GLY A 55 29.05 -1.06 7.26
CA GLY A 55 27.92 -1.41 8.11
C GLY A 55 27.08 -0.20 8.55
N PRO A 56 25.81 -0.42 8.93
CA PRO A 56 24.90 0.64 9.35
C PRO A 56 25.39 1.42 10.59
N GLY A 57 26.22 0.80 11.44
CA GLY A 57 26.84 1.47 12.59
C GLY A 57 27.81 2.60 12.24
N PHE A 58 28.26 2.71 10.98
CA PHE A 58 29.09 3.82 10.48
C PHE A 58 28.25 4.95 9.85
N ALA A 59 26.92 4.81 9.81
CA ALA A 59 26.02 5.78 9.21
C ALA A 59 25.74 7.00 10.10
N ARG A 60 26.57 7.32 11.09
CA ARG A 60 26.36 8.52 11.92
C ARG A 60 26.83 9.76 11.17
N LEU A 61 26.03 10.82 11.24
CA LEU A 61 26.36 12.11 10.63
C LEU A 61 27.74 12.61 11.07
N ASN A 62 28.47 13.23 10.14
CA ASN A 62 29.81 13.81 10.33
C ASN A 62 30.91 12.84 10.78
N ARG A 63 30.63 11.55 10.95
CA ARG A 63 31.66 10.54 11.22
C ARG A 63 32.40 10.16 9.94
N ARG A 64 33.68 9.81 10.10
CA ARG A 64 34.59 9.34 9.04
C ARG A 64 35.06 7.91 9.30
N ASP A 65 34.40 7.24 10.24
CA ASP A 65 34.71 5.88 10.68
C ASP A 65 34.38 4.87 9.55
N GLY A 66 35.04 3.71 9.57
CA GLY A 66 34.83 2.68 8.56
C GLY A 66 35.23 3.15 7.15
N ALA A 67 34.40 2.83 6.16
CA ALA A 67 34.54 3.32 4.78
C ALA A 67 33.75 4.62 4.52
N GLY A 68 33.47 5.40 5.58
CA GLY A 68 32.88 6.73 5.47
C GLY A 68 31.36 6.80 5.56
N GLY A 69 30.65 5.68 5.76
CA GLY A 69 29.19 5.63 5.91
C GLY A 69 28.62 4.23 5.70
N TRP A 70 27.29 4.13 5.66
CA TRP A 70 26.63 2.90 5.23
C TRP A 70 26.50 2.82 3.72
N THR A 71 26.82 1.65 3.16
CA THR A 71 26.63 1.31 1.75
C THR A 71 26.07 -0.11 1.63
N PRO A 72 24.94 -0.32 0.93
CA PRO A 72 24.37 -1.65 0.72
C PRO A 72 25.20 -2.47 -0.27
N LEU A 73 25.01 -3.80 -0.25
CA LEU A 73 25.67 -4.72 -1.17
C LEU A 73 25.32 -4.42 -2.63
N VAL A 74 24.04 -4.12 -2.89
CA VAL A 74 23.50 -3.77 -4.20
C VAL A 74 22.79 -2.42 -4.09
N SER A 75 23.02 -1.51 -5.03
CA SER A 75 22.31 -0.23 -5.11
C SER A 75 21.02 -0.38 -5.94
N ASN A 76 19.89 -0.51 -5.26
CA ASN A 76 18.56 -0.54 -5.86
C ASN A 76 17.52 0.13 -4.92
N LYS A 77 16.28 0.30 -5.38
CA LYS A 77 15.21 0.99 -4.63
C LYS A 77 14.65 0.18 -3.44
N TYR A 78 15.13 -1.04 -3.21
CA TYR A 78 14.69 -1.91 -2.11
C TYR A 78 15.60 -1.80 -0.88
N GLN A 79 16.66 -0.99 -0.97
CA GLN A 79 17.59 -0.82 0.14
C GLN A 79 16.97 0.09 1.21
N TRP A 80 17.40 -0.13 2.46
CA TRP A 80 16.98 0.70 3.57
C TRP A 80 18.05 0.76 4.66
N LEU A 81 18.10 1.92 5.33
CA LEU A 81 18.88 2.16 6.54
C LEU A 81 17.91 2.50 7.67
N GLN A 82 18.08 1.88 8.83
CA GLN A 82 17.16 1.98 9.96
C GLN A 82 17.90 2.39 11.23
N ILE A 83 17.21 3.16 12.06
CA ILE A 83 17.63 3.54 13.41
C ILE A 83 16.52 3.20 14.42
N ASP A 84 16.91 2.55 15.53
CA ASP A 84 16.09 2.33 16.72
C ASP A 84 16.51 3.32 17.81
N LEU A 85 15.61 4.26 18.13
CA LEU A 85 15.82 5.28 19.14
C LEU A 85 15.75 4.74 20.59
N GLY A 86 15.45 3.44 20.77
CA GLY A 86 15.36 2.76 22.05
C GLY A 86 14.01 2.92 22.73
N GLU A 87 13.51 4.15 22.81
CA GLU A 87 12.17 4.48 23.30
C GLU A 87 11.39 5.33 22.29
N ARG A 88 10.13 5.64 22.57
CA ARG A 88 9.31 6.48 21.70
C ARG A 88 9.72 7.94 21.91
N MET A 89 10.21 8.55 20.84
CA MET A 89 10.70 9.93 20.83
C MET A 89 9.77 10.80 20.00
N GLU A 90 9.72 12.08 20.30
CA GLU A 90 9.16 13.08 19.40
C GLU A 90 10.25 13.49 18.41
N VAL A 91 10.01 13.26 17.13
CA VAL A 91 10.97 13.53 16.05
C VAL A 91 10.58 14.82 15.36
N THR A 92 11.51 15.78 15.36
CA THR A 92 11.29 17.13 14.83
C THR A 92 12.09 17.42 13.57
N ALA A 93 13.22 16.73 13.35
CA ALA A 93 14.01 16.86 12.14
C ALA A 93 14.82 15.60 11.81
N VAL A 94 15.24 15.50 10.56
CA VAL A 94 16.19 14.50 10.08
C VAL A 94 17.27 15.15 9.25
N ALA A 95 18.48 14.60 9.24
CA ALA A 95 19.55 15.04 8.37
C ALA A 95 20.22 13.86 7.66
N THR A 96 20.70 14.10 6.44
CA THR A 96 21.43 13.13 5.63
C THR A 96 22.74 13.72 5.09
N GLN A 97 23.72 12.86 4.89
CA GLN A 97 25.04 13.16 4.32
C GLN A 97 25.51 11.94 3.51
N GLY A 98 26.31 12.13 2.45
CA GLY A 98 26.84 11.02 1.66
C GLY A 98 27.97 10.27 2.36
N GLY A 99 28.50 9.22 1.72
CA GLY A 99 29.67 8.49 2.21
C GLY A 99 30.95 9.33 2.10
N TYR A 100 31.67 9.51 3.22
CA TYR A 100 32.86 10.34 3.27
C TYR A 100 33.96 9.87 2.31
N GLY A 101 34.52 10.80 1.54
CA GLY A 101 35.65 10.52 0.63
C GLY A 101 35.29 9.64 -0.57
N SER A 102 34.00 9.47 -0.89
CA SER A 102 33.53 8.67 -2.01
C SER A 102 32.61 9.45 -2.95
N SER A 103 32.19 8.80 -4.04
CA SER A 103 31.12 9.30 -4.91
C SER A 103 29.74 8.77 -4.52
N ASP A 104 29.60 8.20 -3.32
CA ASP A 104 28.40 7.48 -2.90
C ASP A 104 27.51 8.39 -2.06
N TRP A 105 26.40 8.86 -2.64
CA TRP A 105 25.40 9.65 -1.92
C TRP A 105 24.02 9.48 -2.53
N VAL A 106 23.01 9.60 -1.67
CA VAL A 106 21.59 9.52 -2.04
C VAL A 106 21.08 10.90 -2.39
N THR A 107 20.43 11.04 -3.55
CA THR A 107 19.88 12.31 -4.07
C THR A 107 18.39 12.45 -3.80
N SER A 108 17.71 11.37 -3.43
CA SER A 108 16.33 11.40 -2.90
C SER A 108 16.02 10.14 -2.10
N TYR A 109 15.14 10.26 -1.10
CA TYR A 109 14.75 9.15 -0.23
C TYR A 109 13.32 9.29 0.31
N LEU A 110 12.74 8.18 0.75
CA LEU A 110 11.51 8.15 1.53
C LEU A 110 11.85 7.95 3.01
N LEU A 111 11.05 8.55 3.89
CA LEU A 111 11.15 8.37 5.33
C LEU A 111 9.96 7.56 5.83
N MET A 112 10.23 6.45 6.49
CA MET A 112 9.24 5.60 7.15
C MET A 112 9.48 5.63 8.66
N PHE A 113 8.41 5.49 9.44
CA PHE A 113 8.49 5.44 10.90
C PHE A 113 7.57 4.37 11.49
N SER A 114 7.90 3.89 12.69
CA SER A 114 7.15 2.85 13.39
C SER A 114 7.37 2.91 14.91
N ASP A 115 6.36 2.50 15.67
CA ASP A 115 6.51 2.25 17.12
C ASP A 115 7.05 0.85 17.42
N SER A 116 6.82 -0.12 16.54
CA SER A 116 7.11 -1.55 16.79
C SER A 116 8.19 -2.14 15.88
N GLY A 117 8.61 -1.40 14.85
CA GLY A 117 9.51 -1.89 13.80
C GLY A 117 8.84 -2.87 12.82
N ARG A 118 7.52 -3.09 12.96
CA ARG A 118 6.73 -4.01 12.12
C ARG A 118 5.67 -3.29 11.30
N ASN A 119 4.88 -2.39 11.92
CA ASN A 119 3.87 -1.58 11.22
C ASN A 119 4.48 -0.23 10.85
N TRP A 120 4.79 -0.04 9.57
CA TRP A 120 5.51 1.12 9.08
C TRP A 120 4.57 2.10 8.39
N LYS A 121 4.65 3.37 8.78
CA LYS A 121 3.95 4.49 8.15
C LYS A 121 4.95 5.36 7.40
N GLN A 122 4.59 5.77 6.19
CA GLN A 122 5.39 6.73 5.44
C GLN A 122 5.13 8.14 5.99
N TYR A 123 6.19 8.89 6.25
CA TYR A 123 6.08 10.32 6.46
C TYR A 123 5.87 11.03 5.12
N ARG A 124 4.81 11.83 5.01
CA ARG A 124 4.47 12.62 3.81
C ARG A 124 4.45 14.10 4.17
N GLN A 125 5.26 14.90 3.47
CA GLN A 125 5.20 16.36 3.53
C GLN A 125 4.13 16.85 2.55
N GLU A 126 3.36 17.85 2.97
CA GLU A 126 2.26 18.52 2.24
C GLU A 126 2.35 18.37 0.71
N GLU A 127 1.48 17.51 0.17
CA GLU A 127 1.28 17.24 -1.28
C GLU A 127 2.47 16.68 -2.08
N SER A 128 3.67 16.53 -1.49
CA SER A 128 4.81 15.89 -2.16
C SER A 128 4.70 14.36 -2.10
N ILE A 129 4.30 13.76 -3.22
CA ILE A 129 4.33 12.31 -3.45
C ILE A 129 5.78 11.80 -3.57
N TRP A 130 6.74 12.69 -3.87
CA TRP A 130 8.06 12.35 -4.40
C TRP A 130 9.18 12.18 -3.35
N GLY A 131 8.88 12.22 -2.06
CA GLY A 131 9.86 12.01 -0.98
C GLY A 131 10.71 13.23 -0.65
N PHE A 132 11.79 13.02 0.10
CA PHE A 132 12.76 14.04 0.47
C PHE A 132 13.87 14.14 -0.58
N SER A 133 14.30 15.36 -0.91
CA SER A 133 15.52 15.55 -1.68
C SER A 133 16.72 15.22 -0.80
N GLY A 134 17.72 14.56 -1.36
CA GLY A 134 18.91 14.13 -0.65
C GLY A 134 20.09 15.06 -0.89
N ASN A 135 21.28 14.48 -0.89
CA ASN A 135 22.54 15.16 -1.01
C ASN A 135 22.94 15.40 -2.47
N THR A 136 23.76 16.43 -2.70
CA THR A 136 24.39 16.72 -4.00
C THR A 136 25.86 16.30 -4.06
N ASN A 137 26.45 15.94 -2.91
CA ASN A 137 27.81 15.46 -2.76
C ASN A 137 27.96 14.62 -1.47
N ALA A 138 29.17 14.14 -1.22
CA ALA A 138 29.50 13.31 -0.05
C ALA A 138 29.53 14.06 1.29
N ASP A 139 29.81 15.37 1.29
CA ASP A 139 30.23 16.11 2.47
C ASP A 139 29.18 17.06 3.04
N SER A 140 28.28 17.59 2.21
CA SER A 140 27.24 18.53 2.66
C SER A 140 26.16 17.81 3.47
N VAL A 141 25.76 18.42 4.58
CA VAL A 141 24.62 17.97 5.38
C VAL A 141 23.36 18.59 4.82
N VAL A 142 22.38 17.75 4.50
CA VAL A 142 21.03 18.17 4.14
C VAL A 142 20.14 17.94 5.34
N HIS A 143 19.48 18.99 5.81
CA HIS A 143 18.67 18.97 7.04
C HIS A 143 17.22 19.34 6.72
N TYR A 144 16.28 18.53 7.20
CA TYR A 144 14.84 18.75 7.04
C TYR A 144 14.15 18.89 8.39
N ARG A 145 13.52 20.05 8.61
CA ARG A 145 12.55 20.22 9.67
C ARG A 145 11.25 19.53 9.28
N LEU A 146 10.78 18.63 10.12
CA LEU A 146 9.53 17.90 9.92
C LEU A 146 8.37 18.75 10.41
N GLN A 147 7.45 19.07 9.51
CA GLN A 147 6.23 19.77 9.80
C GLN A 147 5.03 18.95 9.32
N PRO A 148 4.22 18.40 10.24
CA PRO A 148 4.40 18.40 11.69
C PRO A 148 5.45 17.39 12.15
N PRO A 149 5.96 17.52 13.39
CA PRO A 149 6.70 16.45 14.05
C PRO A 149 5.82 15.21 14.23
N PHE A 150 6.45 14.06 14.50
CA PHE A 150 5.74 12.81 14.76
C PHE A 150 6.43 12.01 15.86
N GLU A 151 5.67 11.16 16.53
CA GLU A 151 6.22 10.28 17.57
C GLU A 151 6.49 8.88 17.01
N ALA A 152 7.71 8.39 17.23
CA ALA A 152 8.13 7.06 16.80
C ALA A 152 9.30 6.55 17.63
N ARG A 153 9.52 5.23 17.58
CA ARG A 153 10.75 4.61 18.09
C ARG A 153 11.72 4.26 16.97
N PHE A 154 11.20 3.81 15.84
CA PHE A 154 12.00 3.37 14.70
C PHE A 154 11.81 4.31 13.52
N LEU A 155 12.91 4.65 12.86
CA LEU A 155 12.89 5.36 11.59
C LEU A 155 13.66 4.55 10.55
N ARG A 156 13.19 4.60 9.30
CA ARG A 156 13.82 3.93 8.18
C ARG A 156 13.88 4.87 6.98
N PHE A 157 15.08 5.02 6.45
CA PHE A 157 15.42 5.81 5.28
C PHE A 157 15.51 4.87 4.08
N LEU A 158 14.72 5.12 3.03
CA LEU A 158 14.65 4.28 1.83
C LEU A 158 15.17 5.10 0.65
N PRO A 159 16.42 4.88 0.19
CA PRO A 159 16.95 5.56 -0.98
C PRO A 159 16.08 5.31 -2.22
N SER A 160 15.67 6.38 -2.90
CA SER A 160 14.88 6.30 -4.13
C SER A 160 15.68 6.70 -5.38
N ALA A 161 16.67 7.57 -5.24
CA ALA A 161 17.70 7.86 -6.24
C ALA A 161 19.05 8.22 -5.61
N TRP A 162 20.14 8.07 -6.36
CA TRP A 162 21.52 8.32 -5.90
C TRP A 162 22.40 8.80 -7.06
N ASN A 163 23.62 9.21 -6.74
CA ASN A 163 24.60 9.66 -7.74
C ASN A 163 24.82 8.60 -8.83
N PRO A 164 24.59 8.91 -10.13
CA PRO A 164 24.80 7.94 -11.22
C PRO A 164 26.26 7.53 -11.39
N LYS A 165 27.22 8.31 -10.86
CA LYS A 165 28.66 8.00 -10.89
C LYS A 165 29.15 7.18 -9.69
N GLY A 166 28.27 6.84 -8.74
CA GLY A 166 28.61 6.13 -7.51
C GLY A 166 27.52 5.15 -7.08
N ARG A 167 27.48 4.86 -5.77
CA ARG A 167 26.53 3.95 -5.13
C ARG A 167 25.63 4.69 -4.14
N ILE A 168 24.71 3.96 -3.52
CA ILE A 168 24.03 4.41 -2.31
C ILE A 168 25.07 4.52 -1.18
N GLY A 169 25.28 5.73 -0.66
CA GLY A 169 26.07 5.97 0.54
C GLY A 169 25.32 6.92 1.46
N MET A 170 25.18 6.59 2.74
CA MET A 170 24.45 7.44 3.69
C MET A 170 25.10 7.51 5.07
N ARG A 171 25.08 8.71 5.62
CA ARG A 171 25.17 9.06 7.03
C ARG A 171 23.93 9.87 7.41
N ILE A 172 23.41 9.64 8.61
CA ILE A 172 22.13 10.19 9.06
C ILE A 172 22.23 10.73 10.49
N GLU A 173 21.35 11.67 10.81
CA GLU A 173 21.02 12.10 12.17
C GLU A 173 19.51 12.30 12.28
N VAL A 174 18.97 12.06 13.48
CA VAL A 174 17.58 12.30 13.84
C VAL A 174 17.58 13.27 15.01
N TYR A 175 16.74 14.30 14.96
CA TYR A 175 16.62 15.30 16.01
C TYR A 175 15.26 15.23 16.68
N GLY A 176 15.22 15.50 17.98
CA GLY A 176 14.01 15.42 18.77
C GLY A 176 14.24 15.44 20.27
N CYS A 177 13.28 14.89 21.01
CA CYS A 177 13.34 14.75 22.46
C CYS A 177 12.52 13.56 22.96
N ALA A 178 12.71 13.20 24.24
CA ALA A 178 11.99 12.09 24.86
C ALA A 178 10.48 12.41 24.94
N TYR A 179 9.65 11.52 24.42
CA TYR A 179 8.20 11.70 24.41
C TYR A 179 7.54 10.84 25.49
N ARG A 180 6.95 11.51 26.48
CA ARG A 180 6.24 10.86 27.58
C ARG A 180 4.74 10.95 27.38
N SER A 181 4.06 9.81 27.50
CA SER A 181 2.61 9.78 27.37
C SER A 181 1.92 8.82 28.33
N GLN A 182 0.65 9.10 28.59
CA GLN A 182 -0.22 8.22 29.37
C GLN A 182 -1.04 7.37 28.43
N VAL A 183 -0.96 6.04 28.60
CA VAL A 183 -1.63 5.08 27.71
C VAL A 183 -2.52 4.16 28.53
N ALA A 184 -3.70 3.86 27.98
CA ALA A 184 -4.64 2.87 28.48
C ALA A 184 -5.05 1.95 27.32
N TYR A 185 -5.16 0.66 27.60
CA TYR A 185 -5.62 -0.37 26.69
C TYR A 185 -6.95 -0.92 27.15
N PHE A 186 -7.88 -0.98 26.20
CA PHE A 186 -9.22 -1.51 26.36
C PHE A 186 -9.34 -2.82 25.57
N ASP A 187 -9.82 -3.86 26.24
CA ASP A 187 -9.97 -5.22 25.71
C ASP A 187 -11.36 -5.48 25.07
N GLY A 188 -12.18 -4.44 24.92
CA GLY A 188 -13.57 -4.54 24.49
C GLY A 188 -14.54 -4.92 25.62
N ARG A 189 -14.08 -5.16 26.84
CA ARG A 189 -14.91 -5.43 28.03
C ARG A 189 -14.60 -4.50 29.20
N SER A 190 -13.73 -3.53 28.98
CA SER A 190 -13.25 -2.57 29.96
C SER A 190 -13.61 -1.15 29.54
N ALA A 191 -13.73 -0.26 30.52
CA ALA A 191 -14.04 1.15 30.32
C ALA A 191 -13.52 1.99 31.48
N LEU A 192 -13.34 3.29 31.23
CA LEU A 192 -13.11 4.29 32.28
C LEU A 192 -14.34 5.18 32.40
N LEU A 193 -14.81 5.37 33.62
CA LEU A 193 -15.88 6.30 33.94
C LEU A 193 -15.31 7.48 34.73
N TYR A 194 -15.43 8.69 34.21
CA TYR A 194 -15.00 9.90 34.89
C TYR A 194 -16.21 10.69 35.39
N ARG A 195 -16.20 11.01 36.69
CA ARG A 195 -17.21 11.84 37.35
C ARG A 195 -16.71 13.27 37.49
N LEU A 196 -17.47 14.21 36.93
CA LEU A 196 -17.21 15.64 36.96
C LEU A 196 -17.53 16.20 38.35
N ASP A 197 -16.57 16.88 38.99
CA ASP A 197 -16.71 17.41 40.36
C ASP A 197 -17.83 18.46 40.53
N LYS A 198 -18.30 19.06 39.43
CA LYS A 198 -19.39 20.04 39.41
C LYS A 198 -20.28 19.79 38.19
N LYS A 199 -21.62 19.79 38.36
CA LYS A 199 -22.52 19.98 37.21
C LYS A 199 -22.16 21.34 36.61
N PRO A 200 -21.60 21.41 35.39
CA PRO A 200 -21.21 22.69 34.85
C PRO A 200 -22.50 23.49 34.59
N LEU A 201 -22.65 24.65 35.24
CA LEU A 201 -23.60 25.67 34.80
C LEU A 201 -23.13 26.11 33.41
N ARG A 202 -23.64 25.44 32.37
CA ARG A 202 -23.44 25.72 30.93
C ARG A 202 -21.96 25.97 30.58
N PRO A 203 -21.16 24.93 30.30
CA PRO A 203 -19.77 25.13 29.93
C PRO A 203 -19.70 25.92 28.61
N ILE A 204 -19.12 27.13 28.67
CA ILE A 204 -18.92 28.01 27.52
C ILE A 204 -17.94 27.36 26.52
N ARG A 205 -17.01 26.55 27.04
CA ARG A 205 -16.01 25.80 26.28
C ARG A 205 -15.84 24.38 26.84
N GLU A 206 -15.85 23.37 25.98
CA GLU A 206 -15.46 21.99 26.29
C GLU A 206 -14.37 21.55 25.31
N ILE A 207 -13.30 20.93 25.82
CA ILE A 207 -12.18 20.42 25.02
C ILE A 207 -11.96 18.96 25.38
N ILE A 208 -11.97 18.11 24.37
CA ILE A 208 -11.66 16.68 24.50
C ILE A 208 -10.55 16.37 23.51
N SER A 209 -9.44 15.84 23.99
CA SER A 209 -8.35 15.41 23.11
C SER A 209 -7.86 14.03 23.52
N LEU A 210 -7.61 13.17 22.53
CA LEU A 210 -7.05 11.84 22.72
C LEU A 210 -6.36 11.38 21.44
N LYS A 211 -5.42 10.44 21.56
CA LYS A 211 -4.96 9.62 20.44
C LYS A 211 -5.51 8.20 20.60
N PHE A 212 -5.90 7.54 19.52
CA PHE A 212 -6.34 6.15 19.57
C PHE A 212 -5.64 5.29 18.51
N LYS A 213 -5.60 3.98 18.77
CA LYS A 213 -5.00 2.97 17.88
C LYS A 213 -5.76 1.66 18.01
N THR A 214 -6.23 1.12 16.89
CA THR A 214 -7.03 -0.13 16.87
C THR A 214 -6.93 -0.86 15.53
N MET A 215 -7.25 -2.16 15.54
CA MET A 215 -7.55 -2.98 14.36
C MET A 215 -9.05 -3.27 14.20
N GLN A 216 -9.88 -2.88 15.18
CA GLN A 216 -11.32 -3.03 15.07
C GLN A 216 -11.89 -1.91 14.22
N ASN A 217 -12.76 -2.24 13.27
CA ASN A 217 -13.44 -1.26 12.43
C ASN A 217 -14.66 -0.62 13.11
N ASN A 218 -15.06 -1.08 14.30
CA ASN A 218 -16.16 -0.54 15.08
C ASN A 218 -15.80 -0.45 16.56
N GLY A 219 -16.30 0.58 17.25
CA GLY A 219 -16.14 0.71 18.70
C GLY A 219 -16.43 2.13 19.22
N ILE A 220 -16.91 2.25 20.46
CA ILE A 220 -17.25 3.52 21.10
C ILE A 220 -16.07 3.99 21.92
N LEU A 221 -15.43 5.07 21.48
CA LEU A 221 -14.32 5.67 22.19
C LEU A 221 -14.81 6.49 23.38
N LEU A 222 -15.92 7.21 23.20
CA LEU A 222 -16.47 8.12 24.20
C LEU A 222 -17.99 8.13 24.14
N HIS A 223 -18.62 8.11 25.31
CA HIS A 223 -20.06 8.31 25.44
C HIS A 223 -20.40 9.13 26.69
N ARG A 224 -21.34 10.05 26.55
CA ARG A 224 -21.91 10.84 27.64
C ARG A 224 -23.41 10.95 27.45
N GLU A 225 -24.16 10.37 28.38
CA GLU A 225 -25.61 10.45 28.42
C GLU A 225 -26.06 11.75 29.10
N GLY A 226 -27.27 12.20 28.78
CA GLY A 226 -27.92 13.39 29.32
C GLY A 226 -29.41 13.17 29.57
N GLN A 227 -30.10 14.20 30.03
CA GLN A 227 -31.54 14.13 30.25
C GLN A 227 -32.31 14.18 28.93
N HIS A 228 -33.53 13.66 28.92
CA HIS A 228 -34.45 13.72 27.77
C HIS A 228 -33.88 13.13 26.47
N GLY A 229 -33.04 12.10 26.55
CA GLY A 229 -32.45 11.41 25.39
C GLY A 229 -31.24 12.11 24.75
N ASN A 230 -30.80 13.24 25.33
CA ASN A 230 -29.59 13.93 24.87
C ASN A 230 -28.36 13.06 25.11
N HIS A 231 -27.48 12.93 24.12
CA HIS A 231 -26.21 12.24 24.32
C HIS A 231 -25.14 12.77 23.36
N VAL A 232 -23.90 12.63 23.80
CA VAL A 232 -22.71 12.89 22.99
C VAL A 232 -21.95 11.59 22.86
N SER A 233 -21.53 11.25 21.63
CA SER A 233 -20.74 10.05 21.41
C SER A 233 -19.67 10.25 20.33
N LEU A 234 -18.55 9.57 20.52
CA LEU A 234 -17.50 9.41 19.52
C LEU A 234 -17.35 7.92 19.24
N GLN A 235 -17.65 7.51 18.01
CA GLN A 235 -17.72 6.12 17.61
C GLN A 235 -16.87 5.89 16.37
N LEU A 236 -16.14 4.79 16.33
CA LEU A 236 -15.60 4.23 15.12
C LEU A 236 -16.69 3.36 14.48
N ILE A 237 -17.03 3.63 13.22
CA ILE A 237 -18.04 2.88 12.47
C ILE A 237 -17.46 2.59 11.07
N LYS A 238 -17.30 1.31 10.74
CA LYS A 238 -16.71 0.85 9.46
C LYS A 238 -15.37 1.54 9.14
N GLY A 239 -14.52 1.72 10.15
CA GLY A 239 -13.22 2.37 10.01
C GLY A 239 -13.27 3.89 9.82
N LYS A 240 -14.42 4.54 10.03
CA LYS A 240 -14.59 6.00 10.00
C LYS A 240 -14.97 6.52 11.38
N LEU A 241 -14.47 7.69 11.77
CA LEU A 241 -14.76 8.27 13.08
C LEU A 241 -15.99 9.17 12.98
N VAL A 242 -17.01 8.85 13.75
CA VAL A 242 -18.31 9.52 13.79
C VAL A 242 -18.49 10.19 15.14
N PHE A 243 -18.55 11.51 15.13
CA PHE A 243 -18.95 12.32 16.28
C PHE A 243 -20.44 12.64 16.17
N ALA A 244 -21.23 12.32 17.20
CA ALA A 244 -22.67 12.53 17.21
C ALA A 244 -23.08 13.34 18.44
N LEU A 245 -23.95 14.32 18.22
CA LEU A 245 -24.50 15.18 19.27
C LEU A 245 -26.01 15.23 19.10
N HIS A 246 -26.73 14.48 19.93
CA HIS A 246 -28.18 14.36 19.84
C HIS A 246 -28.87 15.27 20.85
N SER A 247 -29.87 16.02 20.38
CA SER A 247 -30.73 16.90 21.19
C SER A 247 -32.18 16.46 21.01
N GLY A 248 -32.80 15.86 22.03
CA GLY A 248 -34.06 15.11 21.96
C GLY A 248 -35.36 15.90 21.72
N ASN A 249 -35.35 17.03 20.97
CA ASN A 249 -36.58 17.79 20.69
C ASN A 249 -37.31 17.29 19.43
N VAL A 250 -38.62 17.02 19.58
CA VAL A 250 -39.53 16.31 18.66
C VAL A 250 -40.19 17.21 17.58
N ASN A 251 -39.60 18.35 17.21
CA ASN A 251 -40.20 19.21 16.17
C ASN A 251 -39.50 19.03 14.81
N PRO A 252 -40.26 18.80 13.70
CA PRO A 252 -39.66 18.65 12.39
C PRO A 252 -39.31 20.01 11.76
N LEU A 253 -38.16 20.03 11.07
CA LEU A 253 -37.67 20.98 10.04
C LEU A 253 -36.97 22.27 10.53
N PRO A 254 -35.91 22.77 9.84
CA PRO A 254 -35.59 22.65 8.41
C PRO A 254 -34.39 21.74 8.05
N ALA A 255 -34.32 21.35 6.78
CA ALA A 255 -33.27 20.55 6.16
C ALA A 255 -31.93 21.32 6.10
N GLY A 256 -30.83 20.72 6.58
CA GLY A 256 -29.48 21.17 6.21
C GLY A 256 -28.37 21.06 7.26
N ALA A 257 -28.66 20.90 8.57
CA ALA A 257 -27.61 20.82 9.60
C ALA A 257 -27.35 19.37 10.05
N PRO A 258 -26.11 18.85 9.93
CA PRO A 258 -25.78 17.48 10.32
C PRO A 258 -25.76 17.30 11.85
N GLU A 259 -26.46 16.28 12.35
CA GLU A 259 -26.42 15.83 13.77
C GLU A 259 -25.20 14.94 14.08
N THR A 260 -24.59 14.42 13.02
CA THR A 260 -23.44 13.54 13.06
C THR A 260 -22.39 14.03 12.08
N LEU A 261 -21.13 14.02 12.51
CA LEU A 261 -19.99 14.40 11.69
C LEU A 261 -19.08 13.20 11.54
N THR A 262 -18.79 12.83 10.30
CA THR A 262 -17.89 11.71 9.98
C THR A 262 -16.58 12.24 9.43
N LEU A 263 -15.47 11.79 10.00
CA LEU A 263 -14.11 12.08 9.53
C LEU A 263 -13.28 10.81 9.38
N GLY A 264 -12.33 10.87 8.44
CA GLY A 264 -11.38 9.80 8.18
C GLY A 264 -11.98 8.57 7.51
N SER A 265 -11.09 7.65 7.18
CA SER A 265 -11.41 6.32 6.66
C SER A 265 -10.24 5.39 6.94
N LEU A 266 -10.53 4.10 7.12
CA LEU A 266 -9.52 3.06 7.40
C LEU A 266 -8.70 3.34 8.67
N LEU A 267 -9.33 3.93 9.69
CA LEU A 267 -8.69 4.30 10.96
C LEU A 267 -8.40 3.08 11.88
N ASP A 268 -8.71 1.89 11.39
CA ASP A 268 -8.44 0.57 11.96
C ASP A 268 -7.14 -0.03 11.38
N ASP A 269 -6.15 0.82 11.09
CA ASP A 269 -4.86 0.48 10.46
C ASP A 269 -3.74 0.17 11.47
N GLN A 270 -4.07 0.12 12.77
CA GLN A 270 -3.12 -0.07 13.86
C GLN A 270 -2.02 1.01 13.93
N HIS A 271 -2.31 2.22 13.44
CA HIS A 271 -1.54 3.44 13.72
C HIS A 271 -2.26 4.34 14.72
N TRP A 272 -1.52 5.28 15.30
CA TRP A 272 -2.11 6.32 16.14
C TRP A 272 -2.79 7.37 15.29
N HIS A 273 -4.03 7.71 15.66
CA HIS A 273 -4.80 8.81 15.13
C HIS A 273 -5.14 9.80 16.23
N SER A 274 -4.89 11.09 16.00
CA SER A 274 -5.17 12.15 16.97
C SER A 274 -6.55 12.73 16.77
N VAL A 275 -7.28 12.89 17.86
CA VAL A 275 -8.63 13.46 17.88
C VAL A 275 -8.63 14.67 18.80
N LEU A 276 -9.13 15.79 18.30
CA LEU A 276 -9.40 17.00 19.08
C LEU A 276 -10.81 17.47 18.79
N ILE A 277 -11.61 17.59 19.84
CA ILE A 277 -12.96 18.15 19.81
C ILE A 277 -12.95 19.40 20.66
N GLU A 278 -13.18 20.55 20.05
CA GLU A 278 -13.39 21.81 20.75
C GLU A 278 -14.81 22.29 20.52
N ARG A 279 -15.57 22.43 21.59
CA ARG A 279 -16.94 22.92 21.56
C ARG A 279 -17.03 24.26 22.27
N LEU A 280 -17.51 25.27 21.56
CA LEU A 280 -17.76 26.63 22.03
C LEU A 280 -19.23 26.97 21.82
N SER A 281 -20.04 26.86 22.88
CA SER A 281 -21.51 26.97 22.79
C SER A 281 -22.11 26.00 21.76
N THR A 282 -22.61 26.49 20.61
CA THR A 282 -23.12 25.66 19.50
C THR A 282 -22.07 25.30 18.46
N HIS A 283 -20.89 25.92 18.47
CA HIS A 283 -19.85 25.66 17.47
C HIS A 283 -18.98 24.49 17.92
N VAL A 284 -18.74 23.54 17.03
CA VAL A 284 -17.89 22.39 17.29
C VAL A 284 -16.82 22.32 16.20
N ASN A 285 -15.56 22.34 16.63
CA ASN A 285 -14.42 22.01 15.79
C ASN A 285 -14.04 20.56 16.09
N PHE A 286 -14.16 19.71 15.08
CA PHE A 286 -13.74 18.32 15.15
C PHE A 286 -12.53 18.12 14.24
N THR A 287 -11.39 17.84 14.85
CA THR A 287 -10.11 17.64 14.16
C THR A 287 -9.72 16.18 14.31
N LEU A 288 -9.50 15.52 13.16
CA LEU A 288 -8.92 14.18 13.09
C LEU A 288 -7.59 14.26 12.35
N ASP A 289 -6.52 13.83 13.01
CA ASP A 289 -5.14 14.03 12.59
C ASP A 289 -4.87 15.51 12.30
N LYS A 290 -4.86 15.92 11.03
CA LYS A 290 -4.70 17.33 10.60
C LYS A 290 -5.97 17.93 9.99
N HIS A 291 -7.01 17.14 9.81
CA HIS A 291 -8.20 17.55 9.08
C HIS A 291 -9.26 18.03 10.06
N THR A 292 -9.53 19.33 10.05
CA THR A 292 -10.58 19.95 10.87
C THR A 292 -11.85 20.13 10.06
N ARG A 293 -12.98 19.75 10.65
CA ARG A 293 -14.32 20.12 10.19
C ARG A 293 -15.01 20.89 11.29
N GLN A 294 -15.57 22.02 10.92
CA GLN A 294 -16.37 22.86 11.80
C GLN A 294 -17.84 22.64 11.50
N PHE A 295 -18.68 22.57 12.54
CA PHE A 295 -20.12 22.56 12.35
C PHE A 295 -20.82 23.26 13.52
N ARG A 296 -22.07 23.63 13.28
CA ARG A 296 -22.95 24.22 14.29
C ARG A 296 -23.97 23.19 14.75
N ALA A 297 -23.89 22.82 16.01
CA ALA A 297 -24.84 21.94 16.67
C ALA A 297 -26.26 22.54 16.69
N LYS A 298 -27.29 21.70 16.56
CA LYS A 298 -28.71 22.09 16.66
C LYS A 298 -29.07 22.45 18.11
N GLY A 299 -29.77 23.56 18.31
CA GLY A 299 -30.31 24.01 19.60
C GLY A 299 -30.21 25.53 19.79
N GLU A 300 -31.32 26.19 20.13
CA GLU A 300 -31.43 27.66 20.26
C GLU A 300 -30.57 28.28 21.38
N SER A 301 -30.04 27.48 22.31
CA SER A 301 -29.32 27.98 23.48
C SER A 301 -27.97 27.29 23.78
N GLY A 302 -27.46 26.43 22.89
CA GLY A 302 -26.14 25.79 23.08
C GLY A 302 -25.97 24.97 24.37
N SER A 303 -27.06 24.65 25.06
CA SER A 303 -27.07 23.94 26.34
C SER A 303 -27.58 22.51 26.12
N LEU A 304 -26.69 21.52 26.03
CA LEU A 304 -27.08 20.12 26.20
C LEU A 304 -27.06 19.81 27.70
N ASP A 305 -28.19 19.38 28.23
CA ASP A 305 -28.30 18.91 29.61
C ASP A 305 -27.71 17.50 29.71
N LEU A 306 -26.39 17.43 29.86
CA LEU A 306 -25.61 16.20 29.95
C LEU A 306 -25.31 15.83 31.41
N ASN A 307 -25.27 14.54 31.71
CA ASN A 307 -24.97 14.03 33.05
C ASN A 307 -23.55 14.40 33.47
N SER A 308 -23.28 14.35 34.77
CA SER A 308 -21.95 14.62 35.34
C SER A 308 -20.96 13.45 35.15
N GLU A 309 -21.30 12.44 34.36
CA GLU A 309 -20.48 11.26 34.14
C GLU A 309 -20.21 11.07 32.65
N ILE A 310 -18.97 10.75 32.31
CA ILE A 310 -18.53 10.48 30.93
C ILE A 310 -17.75 9.17 30.90
N SER A 311 -18.06 8.32 29.93
CA SER A 311 -17.42 7.03 29.76
C SER A 311 -16.49 7.00 28.56
N PHE A 312 -15.38 6.27 28.70
CA PHE A 312 -14.42 6.01 27.65
C PHE A 312 -14.25 4.50 27.46
N GLY A 313 -14.30 4.03 26.22
CA GLY A 313 -14.16 2.62 25.86
C GLY A 313 -15.47 1.81 25.78
N GLY A 314 -16.62 2.37 26.16
CA GLY A 314 -17.92 1.71 26.07
C GLY A 314 -19.09 2.54 26.61
N ILE A 315 -20.31 2.01 26.49
CA ILE A 315 -21.54 2.58 27.08
C ILE A 315 -21.84 1.85 28.39
N LEU A 316 -22.14 2.61 29.44
CA LEU A 316 -22.67 2.07 30.68
C LEU A 316 -24.20 2.11 30.66
N THR A 317 -24.82 1.04 31.16
CA THR A 317 -26.27 1.06 31.46
C THR A 317 -26.53 1.69 32.82
N SER A 318 -27.77 2.13 33.09
CA SER A 318 -28.15 2.75 34.38
C SER A 318 -27.95 1.83 35.59
N THR A 319 -27.76 0.52 35.39
CA THR A 319 -27.47 -0.46 36.45
C THR A 319 -25.99 -0.54 36.79
N GLY A 320 -25.12 0.27 36.17
CA GLY A 320 -23.67 0.24 36.38
C GLY A 320 -22.97 -0.94 35.70
N SER A 321 -23.70 -1.77 34.95
CA SER A 321 -23.13 -2.81 34.11
C SER A 321 -22.76 -2.25 32.74
N LEU A 322 -21.61 -2.67 32.19
CA LEU A 322 -21.25 -2.35 30.81
C LEU A 322 -22.35 -2.91 29.91
N ALA A 323 -22.98 -2.06 29.09
CA ALA A 323 -23.83 -2.58 28.02
C ALA A 323 -22.89 -3.38 27.12
N ILE A 324 -22.92 -4.72 27.20
CA ILE A 324 -22.23 -5.60 26.25
C ILE A 324 -22.99 -5.51 24.93
N SER A 325 -22.91 -4.35 24.30
CA SER A 325 -23.28 -4.11 22.93
C SER A 325 -22.04 -4.41 22.09
N HIS A 326 -22.21 -4.85 20.84
CA HIS A 326 -21.13 -5.06 19.86
C HIS A 326 -20.35 -3.78 19.47
N LYS A 327 -20.40 -2.73 20.31
CA LYS A 327 -19.89 -1.39 20.07
C LYS A 327 -18.88 -0.94 21.14
N THR A 328 -18.32 -1.81 21.97
CA THR A 328 -17.24 -1.43 22.90
C THR A 328 -15.90 -1.26 22.17
N PHE A 329 -15.02 -0.40 22.67
CA PHE A 329 -13.72 -0.15 22.04
C PHE A 329 -12.70 -1.20 22.46
N HIS A 330 -11.98 -1.72 21.48
CA HIS A 330 -10.85 -2.62 21.69
C HIS A 330 -9.63 -1.98 21.01
N GLY A 331 -8.65 -1.56 21.79
CA GLY A 331 -7.49 -0.83 21.29
C GLY A 331 -6.82 0.00 22.38
N CYS A 332 -5.87 0.82 21.97
CA CYS A 332 -5.14 1.70 22.87
C CYS A 332 -5.63 3.14 22.72
N VAL A 333 -5.71 3.85 23.84
CA VAL A 333 -5.93 5.29 23.92
C VAL A 333 -4.73 5.90 24.62
N GLU A 334 -4.27 7.03 24.11
CA GLU A 334 -3.13 7.78 24.61
C GLU A 334 -3.55 9.23 24.86
N ASN A 335 -3.01 9.83 25.94
CA ASN A 335 -3.14 11.25 26.25
C ASN A 335 -4.61 11.70 26.24
N LEU A 336 -5.44 11.02 27.02
CA LEU A 336 -6.86 11.29 27.14
C LEU A 336 -7.09 12.47 28.08
N TYR A 337 -7.34 13.64 27.49
CA TYR A 337 -7.63 14.86 28.22
C TYR A 337 -9.10 15.26 28.06
N TYR A 338 -9.71 15.61 29.19
CA TYR A 338 -11.00 16.28 29.24
C TYR A 338 -10.83 17.61 29.98
N ASN A 339 -11.04 18.73 29.28
CA ASN A 339 -10.85 20.09 29.80
C ASN A 339 -9.49 20.29 30.51
N GLY A 340 -8.42 19.70 29.94
CA GLY A 340 -7.05 19.79 30.47
C GLY A 340 -6.72 18.80 31.59
N VAL A 341 -7.68 17.98 32.05
CA VAL A 341 -7.46 16.93 33.04
C VAL A 341 -7.07 15.62 32.33
N ASP A 342 -5.91 15.04 32.66
CA ASP A 342 -5.49 13.72 32.16
C ASP A 342 -6.23 12.60 32.90
N ILE A 343 -7.20 11.99 32.22
CA ILE A 343 -8.06 10.97 32.80
C ILE A 343 -7.31 9.66 33.04
N ILE A 344 -6.32 9.33 32.20
CA ILE A 344 -5.52 8.12 32.33
C ILE A 344 -4.59 8.26 33.54
N GLU A 345 -3.99 9.43 33.75
CA GLU A 345 -3.17 9.69 34.94
C GLU A 345 -3.98 9.56 36.25
N LEU A 346 -5.20 10.11 36.28
CA LEU A 346 -6.11 9.96 37.42
C LEU A 346 -6.46 8.49 37.68
N ALA A 347 -6.72 7.72 36.62
CA ALA A 347 -6.99 6.28 36.71
C ALA A 347 -5.79 5.52 37.30
N LYS A 348 -4.57 5.76 36.79
CA LYS A 348 -3.32 5.15 37.33
C LYS A 348 -3.11 5.46 38.80
N LYS A 349 -3.42 6.69 39.21
CA LYS A 349 -3.32 7.16 40.60
C LYS A 349 -4.51 6.75 41.48
N HIS A 350 -5.47 5.97 40.95
CA HIS A 350 -6.66 5.48 41.66
C HIS A 350 -7.44 6.61 42.34
N LYS A 351 -7.60 7.74 41.65
CA LYS A 351 -8.35 8.88 42.18
C LYS A 351 -9.84 8.59 42.20
N PRO A 352 -10.59 9.01 43.25
CA PRO A 352 -12.01 8.64 43.43
C PRO A 352 -12.95 9.19 42.36
N GLN A 353 -12.48 10.13 41.54
CA GLN A 353 -13.21 10.71 40.40
C GLN A 353 -13.26 9.78 39.19
N VAL A 354 -12.36 8.79 39.11
CA VAL A 354 -12.29 7.85 37.99
C VAL A 354 -12.54 6.44 38.48
N PHE A 355 -13.56 5.79 37.90
CA PHE A 355 -13.86 4.38 38.14
C PHE A 355 -13.34 3.55 36.98
N ILE A 356 -12.51 2.56 37.29
CA ILE A 356 -12.02 1.57 36.33
C ILE A 356 -13.03 0.42 36.30
N MET A 357 -13.58 0.13 35.12
CA MET A 357 -14.48 -0.99 34.90
C MET A 357 -13.78 -2.06 34.07
N GLY A 358 -13.88 -3.31 34.50
CA GLY A 358 -13.13 -4.42 33.89
C GLY A 358 -11.62 -4.29 34.13
N ASN A 359 -10.82 -4.84 33.22
CA ASN A 359 -9.37 -4.88 33.36
C ASN A 359 -8.68 -3.94 32.36
N VAL A 360 -8.66 -2.63 32.67
CA VAL A 360 -7.92 -1.65 31.88
C VAL A 360 -6.42 -1.82 32.14
N SER A 361 -5.63 -2.09 31.10
CA SER A 361 -4.17 -2.14 31.19
C SER A 361 -3.57 -0.77 30.89
N PHE A 362 -2.51 -0.39 31.58
CA PHE A 362 -1.81 0.88 31.38
C PHE A 362 -0.60 0.79 30.45
N SER A 363 -0.64 -0.20 29.56
CA SER A 363 0.36 -0.45 28.53
C SER A 363 -0.36 -0.82 27.22
N CYS A 364 0.20 -0.45 26.08
CA CYS A 364 -0.35 -0.82 24.78
C CYS A 364 0.34 -2.09 24.26
N PRO A 365 -0.35 -3.23 24.19
CA PRO A 365 0.24 -4.48 23.71
C PRO A 365 0.66 -4.35 22.24
N GLN A 366 1.78 -4.98 21.89
CA GLN A 366 2.20 -5.07 20.48
C GLN A 366 1.36 -6.14 19.76
N PRO A 367 0.80 -5.84 18.58
CA PRO A 367 0.00 -6.78 17.82
C PRO A 367 0.90 -7.91 17.25
N GLN A 368 0.39 -9.15 17.27
CA GLN A 368 1.09 -10.32 16.69
C GLN A 368 1.07 -10.32 15.16
N THR A 369 0.01 -9.77 14.56
CA THR A 369 -0.18 -9.64 13.12
C THR A 369 -0.24 -8.16 12.74
N VAL A 370 0.34 -7.81 11.59
CA VAL A 370 0.32 -6.45 11.05
C VAL A 370 -0.23 -6.51 9.64
N PRO A 371 -1.22 -5.69 9.28
CA PRO A 371 -1.75 -5.67 7.93
C PRO A 371 -0.71 -5.14 6.95
N VAL A 372 -0.64 -5.74 5.76
CA VAL A 372 0.18 -5.24 4.65
C VAL A 372 -0.73 -4.51 3.67
N THR A 373 -0.36 -3.29 3.28
CA THR A 373 -1.11 -2.50 2.30
C THR A 373 -0.40 -2.51 0.95
N PHE A 374 -1.06 -3.03 -0.07
CA PHE A 374 -0.60 -2.96 -1.46
C PHE A 374 -1.05 -1.63 -2.06
N LEU A 375 -0.16 -0.64 -2.06
CA LEU A 375 -0.48 0.73 -2.50
C LEU A 375 -0.55 0.89 -4.02
N SER A 376 -0.02 -0.07 -4.77
CA SER A 376 -0.07 -0.09 -6.22
C SER A 376 -0.47 -1.47 -6.74
N PRO A 377 -1.07 -1.54 -7.95
CA PRO A 377 -1.33 -2.81 -8.64
C PRO A 377 -0.10 -3.66 -8.97
N TRP A 378 1.11 -3.19 -8.61
CA TRP A 378 2.42 -3.74 -8.98
C TRP A 378 3.15 -4.29 -7.75
N SER A 379 2.60 -4.01 -6.57
CA SER A 379 3.15 -4.47 -5.30
C SER A 379 2.83 -5.95 -5.15
N TYR A 380 3.81 -6.74 -4.73
CA TYR A 380 3.59 -8.14 -4.38
C TYR A 380 4.35 -8.54 -3.13
N LEU A 381 3.89 -9.62 -2.52
CA LEU A 381 4.51 -10.26 -1.37
C LEU A 381 4.66 -11.74 -1.68
N ALA A 382 5.91 -12.20 -1.77
CA ALA A 382 6.24 -13.61 -1.90
C ALA A 382 6.48 -14.20 -0.50
N LEU A 383 5.72 -15.23 -0.14
CA LEU A 383 5.85 -15.95 1.12
C LEU A 383 6.22 -17.41 0.85
N PRO A 384 7.20 -17.98 1.57
CA PRO A 384 7.51 -19.39 1.44
C PRO A 384 6.30 -20.24 1.85
N GLY A 385 6.03 -21.31 1.10
CA GLY A 385 5.05 -22.32 1.48
C GLY A 385 5.71 -23.50 2.20
N ASN A 386 4.91 -24.29 2.93
CA ASN A 386 5.39 -25.48 3.61
C ASN A 386 5.44 -26.65 2.62
N SER A 387 6.63 -26.94 2.09
CA SER A 387 6.86 -28.13 1.26
C SER A 387 6.78 -29.41 2.12
N GLY A 388 5.95 -30.38 1.72
CA GLY A 388 5.95 -31.74 2.28
C GLY A 388 4.63 -32.22 2.90
N GLU A 389 3.57 -31.41 2.87
CA GLU A 389 2.23 -31.85 3.28
C GLU A 389 1.33 -32.13 2.06
N ASP A 390 0.57 -33.24 2.10
CA ASP A 390 -0.46 -33.61 1.11
C ASP A 390 -1.71 -32.70 1.14
N LYS A 391 -1.65 -31.61 1.91
CA LYS A 391 -2.71 -30.63 2.09
C LYS A 391 -2.15 -29.25 1.83
N MET A 392 -2.78 -28.54 0.91
CA MET A 392 -2.57 -27.10 0.77
C MET A 392 -3.63 -26.37 1.59
N SER A 393 -3.21 -25.44 2.45
CA SER A 393 -4.12 -24.59 3.21
C SER A 393 -3.53 -23.18 3.30
N VAL A 394 -4.20 -22.21 2.70
CA VAL A 394 -3.82 -20.79 2.76
C VAL A 394 -4.99 -20.02 3.33
N THR A 395 -4.77 -19.35 4.46
CA THR A 395 -5.80 -18.54 5.13
C THR A 395 -5.26 -17.13 5.31
N PHE A 396 -6.04 -16.14 4.91
CA PHE A 396 -5.68 -14.73 5.03
C PHE A 396 -6.93 -13.87 5.18
N GLN A 397 -6.73 -12.62 5.58
CA GLN A 397 -7.79 -11.60 5.58
C GLN A 397 -7.43 -10.50 4.60
N PHE A 398 -8.42 -9.98 3.88
CA PHE A 398 -8.23 -8.83 2.99
C PHE A 398 -9.38 -7.84 3.11
N ARG A 399 -9.11 -6.61 2.71
CA ARG A 399 -10.10 -5.55 2.52
C ARG A 399 -9.72 -4.72 1.32
N THR A 400 -10.69 -4.28 0.53
CA THR A 400 -10.42 -3.44 -0.65
C THR A 400 -11.67 -2.69 -1.07
N TRP A 401 -11.48 -1.59 -1.81
CA TRP A 401 -12.54 -0.91 -2.57
C TRP A 401 -12.46 -1.21 -4.06
N ASN A 402 -11.39 -1.90 -4.50
CA ASN A 402 -11.18 -2.23 -5.90
C ASN A 402 -12.22 -3.26 -6.35
N GLN A 403 -12.82 -3.03 -7.51
CA GLN A 403 -13.81 -3.94 -8.10
C GLN A 403 -13.18 -5.26 -8.56
N ALA A 404 -11.92 -5.19 -9.02
CA ALA A 404 -11.15 -6.34 -9.43
C ALA A 404 -9.70 -6.26 -8.92
N GLY A 405 -9.06 -7.42 -8.79
CA GLY A 405 -7.68 -7.51 -8.32
C GLY A 405 -7.23 -8.94 -8.06
N ARG A 406 -6.05 -9.32 -8.54
CA ARG A 406 -5.44 -10.60 -8.14
C ARG A 406 -5.01 -10.55 -6.67
N LEU A 407 -5.49 -11.52 -5.88
CA LEU A 407 -5.19 -11.59 -4.45
C LEU A 407 -4.06 -12.57 -4.14
N LEU A 408 -4.08 -13.75 -4.77
CA LEU A 408 -3.14 -14.83 -4.47
C LEU A 408 -2.85 -15.65 -5.73
N PHE A 409 -1.60 -16.00 -5.92
CA PHE A 409 -1.10 -16.95 -6.91
C PHE A 409 -0.18 -17.96 -6.25
N GLY A 410 -0.23 -19.21 -6.71
CA GLY A 410 0.74 -20.22 -6.32
C GLY A 410 0.83 -21.34 -7.35
N GLU A 411 2.01 -21.96 -7.42
CA GLU A 411 2.26 -23.14 -8.23
C GLU A 411 1.94 -24.41 -7.45
N LEU A 412 1.39 -25.43 -8.12
CA LEU A 412 1.20 -26.76 -7.53
C LEU A 412 2.49 -27.58 -7.66
N TRP A 413 2.63 -28.65 -6.87
CA TRP A 413 3.86 -29.46 -6.84
C TRP A 413 4.33 -29.90 -8.23
N HIS A 414 5.65 -29.88 -8.43
CA HIS A 414 6.33 -30.35 -9.65
C HIS A 414 5.79 -29.79 -10.98
N GLY A 415 5.22 -28.58 -10.98
CA GLY A 415 4.70 -27.96 -12.20
C GLY A 415 3.44 -28.61 -12.75
N SER A 416 2.70 -29.37 -11.92
CA SER A 416 1.43 -30.02 -12.26
C SER A 416 0.28 -29.04 -12.55
N GLY A 417 0.49 -27.76 -12.29
CA GLY A 417 -0.44 -26.67 -12.57
C GLY A 417 -0.16 -25.45 -11.71
N SER A 418 -1.03 -24.45 -11.81
CA SER A 418 -1.05 -23.29 -10.92
C SER A 418 -2.48 -22.93 -10.54
N PHE A 419 -2.64 -22.14 -9.49
CA PHE A 419 -3.92 -21.58 -9.12
C PHE A 419 -3.82 -20.06 -8.95
N VAL A 420 -4.89 -19.38 -9.32
CA VAL A 420 -5.03 -17.93 -9.20
C VAL A 420 -6.33 -17.63 -8.48
N LEU A 421 -6.26 -16.88 -7.38
CA LEU A 421 -7.41 -16.31 -6.71
C LEU A 421 -7.49 -14.82 -7.04
N PHE A 422 -8.61 -14.41 -7.61
CA PHE A 422 -8.86 -13.04 -8.00
C PHE A 422 -10.21 -12.55 -7.50
N LEU A 423 -10.30 -11.25 -7.30
CA LEU A 423 -11.54 -10.53 -7.09
C LEU A 423 -12.05 -10.05 -8.46
N GLU A 424 -13.31 -10.31 -8.77
CA GLU A 424 -14.00 -9.87 -9.99
C GLU A 424 -15.42 -9.44 -9.60
N ASP A 425 -15.73 -8.15 -9.80
CA ASP A 425 -17.00 -7.51 -9.43
C ASP A 425 -17.45 -7.81 -7.98
N GLY A 426 -16.49 -7.73 -7.05
CA GLY A 426 -16.73 -7.99 -5.63
C GLY A 426 -16.97 -9.46 -5.26
N LYS A 427 -16.73 -10.41 -6.17
CA LYS A 427 -16.77 -11.86 -5.91
C LYS A 427 -15.38 -12.44 -6.01
N LEU A 428 -15.06 -13.44 -5.19
CA LEU A 428 -13.82 -14.18 -5.34
C LEU A 428 -14.01 -15.26 -6.39
N LYS A 429 -13.05 -15.36 -7.31
CA LYS A 429 -12.99 -16.41 -8.30
C LYS A 429 -11.62 -17.07 -8.23
N LEU A 430 -11.63 -18.38 -8.04
CA LEU A 430 -10.45 -19.21 -8.02
C LEU A 430 -10.38 -19.96 -9.34
N SER A 431 -9.32 -19.73 -10.09
CA SER A 431 -9.01 -20.44 -11.33
C SER A 431 -7.89 -21.43 -11.10
N LEU A 432 -8.11 -22.68 -11.50
CA LEU A 432 -7.10 -23.73 -11.53
C LEU A 432 -6.64 -23.94 -12.98
N LEU A 433 -5.36 -23.71 -13.23
CA LEU A 433 -4.72 -23.88 -14.54
C LEU A 433 -3.88 -25.15 -14.53
N GLN A 434 -4.22 -26.10 -15.39
CA GLN A 434 -3.48 -27.36 -15.54
C GLN A 434 -3.17 -27.63 -17.02
N PRO A 435 -1.96 -28.14 -17.34
CA PRO A 435 -1.63 -28.50 -18.71
C PRO A 435 -2.60 -29.56 -19.28
N GLY A 436 -3.24 -29.27 -20.40
CA GLY A 436 -4.11 -30.21 -21.11
C GLY A 436 -5.51 -30.45 -20.52
N GLN A 437 -5.91 -29.69 -19.50
CA GLN A 437 -7.27 -29.72 -18.93
C GLN A 437 -7.99 -28.38 -19.16
N PRO A 438 -9.34 -28.37 -19.24
CA PRO A 438 -10.10 -27.13 -19.30
C PRO A 438 -9.96 -26.33 -17.99
N LEU A 439 -9.95 -25.00 -18.11
CA LEU A 439 -9.92 -24.07 -16.98
C LEU A 439 -11.09 -24.34 -16.02
N ARG A 440 -10.79 -24.52 -14.73
CA ARG A 440 -11.82 -24.74 -13.70
C ARG A 440 -11.91 -23.52 -12.80
N ASN A 441 -13.13 -22.98 -12.67
CA ASN A 441 -13.40 -21.78 -11.89
C ASN A 441 -14.33 -22.09 -10.72
N VAL A 442 -13.98 -21.59 -9.53
CA VAL A 442 -14.84 -21.58 -8.34
C VAL A 442 -15.13 -20.15 -7.96
N THR A 443 -16.39 -19.75 -7.93
CA THR A 443 -16.78 -18.42 -7.46
C THR A 443 -17.35 -18.51 -6.05
N ALA A 444 -16.93 -17.62 -5.15
CA ALA A 444 -17.37 -17.58 -3.76
C ALA A 444 -17.54 -16.13 -3.26
N GLY A 445 -18.53 -15.93 -2.39
CA GLY A 445 -18.87 -14.63 -1.80
C GLY A 445 -19.45 -13.62 -2.80
N ALA A 446 -19.84 -12.46 -2.27
CA ALA A 446 -20.33 -11.32 -3.04
C ALA A 446 -20.16 -10.02 -2.24
N GLY A 447 -19.92 -8.90 -2.93
CA GLY A 447 -19.76 -7.58 -2.31
C GLY A 447 -18.52 -7.44 -1.43
N LEU A 448 -17.45 -8.20 -1.72
CA LEU A 448 -16.22 -8.27 -0.92
C LEU A 448 -15.27 -7.07 -1.12
N ASN A 449 -15.74 -6.05 -1.83
CA ASN A 449 -15.06 -4.79 -2.12
C ASN A 449 -15.71 -3.60 -1.40
N ASP A 450 -16.25 -3.84 -0.20
CA ASP A 450 -16.93 -2.86 0.65
C ASP A 450 -15.98 -2.13 1.64
N GLY A 451 -14.67 -2.33 1.47
CA GLY A 451 -13.64 -1.82 2.36
C GLY A 451 -13.56 -2.47 3.74
N GLN A 452 -14.37 -3.49 4.03
CA GLN A 452 -14.33 -4.24 5.29
C GLN A 452 -13.38 -5.45 5.20
N TRP A 453 -12.97 -5.95 6.37
CA TRP A 453 -12.16 -7.16 6.45
C TRP A 453 -13.00 -8.41 6.16
N HIS A 454 -12.55 -9.21 5.20
CA HIS A 454 -13.09 -10.53 4.86
C HIS A 454 -12.05 -11.60 5.10
N SER A 455 -12.45 -12.71 5.74
CA SER A 455 -11.60 -13.87 5.95
C SER A 455 -11.76 -14.84 4.77
N VAL A 456 -10.64 -15.22 4.16
CA VAL A 456 -10.58 -16.16 3.05
C VAL A 456 -9.74 -17.36 3.47
N SER A 457 -10.29 -18.56 3.27
CA SER A 457 -9.57 -19.80 3.47
C SER A 457 -9.65 -20.65 2.21
N LEU A 458 -8.51 -20.86 1.59
CA LEU A 458 -8.32 -21.77 0.48
C LEU A 458 -7.76 -23.08 1.03
N SER A 459 -8.43 -24.20 0.77
CA SER A 459 -7.85 -25.50 1.10
C SER A 459 -8.01 -26.49 -0.04
N ALA A 460 -6.94 -27.21 -0.35
CA ALA A 460 -6.98 -28.35 -1.24
C ALA A 460 -6.57 -29.59 -0.43
N LYS A 461 -7.49 -30.55 -0.34
CA LYS A 461 -7.26 -31.83 0.33
C LYS A 461 -7.77 -32.96 -0.56
N TRP A 462 -6.87 -33.86 -0.93
CA TRP A 462 -7.17 -35.12 -1.62
C TRP A 462 -7.92 -34.89 -2.96
N SER A 463 -9.25 -34.96 -2.93
CA SER A 463 -10.16 -34.89 -4.08
C SER A 463 -11.07 -33.66 -4.05
N HIS A 464 -10.83 -32.67 -3.18
CA HIS A 464 -11.67 -31.48 -3.09
C HIS A 464 -10.83 -30.21 -2.94
N LEU A 465 -11.24 -29.20 -3.71
CA LEU A 465 -10.83 -27.82 -3.58
C LEU A 465 -11.95 -27.07 -2.87
N SER A 466 -11.62 -26.35 -1.80
CA SER A 466 -12.57 -25.53 -1.06
C SER A 466 -12.10 -24.09 -0.97
N VAL A 467 -13.04 -23.18 -1.20
CA VAL A 467 -12.88 -21.76 -0.94
C VAL A 467 -13.93 -21.38 0.10
N ALA A 468 -13.48 -20.95 1.27
CA ALA A 468 -14.34 -20.43 2.31
C ALA A 468 -14.18 -18.92 2.46
N VAL A 469 -15.29 -18.19 2.50
CA VAL A 469 -15.34 -16.74 2.68
C VAL A 469 -16.20 -16.45 3.90
N ASN A 470 -15.63 -15.80 4.92
CA ASN A 470 -16.34 -15.47 6.17
C ASN A 470 -17.02 -16.67 6.86
N GLY A 471 -16.53 -17.89 6.64
CA GLY A 471 -17.07 -19.14 7.18
C GLY A 471 -17.94 -19.93 6.19
N ASP A 472 -18.46 -19.29 5.14
CA ASP A 472 -19.25 -19.94 4.10
C ASP A 472 -18.33 -20.67 3.12
N THR A 473 -18.47 -22.00 3.03
CA THR A 473 -17.57 -22.86 2.25
C THR A 473 -18.22 -23.31 0.94
N VAL A 474 -17.54 -23.07 -0.18
CA VAL A 474 -17.87 -23.64 -1.49
C VAL A 474 -16.91 -24.79 -1.76
N LEU A 475 -17.45 -25.98 -2.06
CA LEU A 475 -16.68 -27.19 -2.37
C LEU A 475 -16.79 -27.54 -3.86
N GLN A 476 -15.65 -27.85 -4.48
CA GLN A 476 -15.61 -28.48 -5.81
C GLN A 476 -14.75 -29.75 -5.81
N PRO A 477 -15.16 -30.81 -6.52
CA PRO A 477 -14.35 -32.02 -6.69
C PRO A 477 -13.13 -31.78 -7.60
N LEU A 478 -12.03 -32.42 -7.24
CA LEU A 478 -10.70 -32.38 -7.86
C LEU A 478 -10.42 -33.74 -8.54
N VAL A 479 -9.77 -33.75 -9.70
CA VAL A 479 -9.28 -35.00 -10.32
C VAL A 479 -7.96 -35.41 -9.66
N THR A 480 -7.77 -36.72 -9.50
CA THR A 480 -6.67 -37.39 -8.80
C THR A 480 -5.28 -36.88 -9.23
N GLY A 481 -4.39 -36.61 -8.27
CA GLY A 481 -2.96 -36.30 -8.51
C GLY A 481 -2.44 -34.94 -8.00
N LEU A 482 -3.23 -34.17 -7.25
CA LEU A 482 -2.93 -32.77 -6.88
C LEU A 482 -2.42 -32.57 -5.43
N THR A 483 -1.79 -33.59 -4.85
CA THR A 483 -1.25 -33.52 -3.49
C THR A 483 0.13 -32.88 -3.50
N GLY A 484 0.16 -31.55 -3.29
CA GLY A 484 1.35 -30.89 -2.80
C GLY A 484 1.26 -29.36 -2.76
N SER A 485 1.80 -28.78 -1.67
CA SER A 485 1.90 -27.34 -1.39
C SER A 485 2.92 -26.58 -2.26
N SER A 486 2.53 -25.41 -2.78
CA SER A 486 3.47 -24.51 -3.46
C SER A 486 4.72 -24.21 -2.63
N ASN A 487 5.89 -24.16 -3.27
CA ASN A 487 7.10 -23.68 -2.61
C ASN A 487 7.00 -22.18 -2.25
N THR A 488 6.18 -21.40 -2.96
CA THR A 488 6.04 -19.96 -2.73
C THR A 488 4.64 -19.47 -3.12
N TYR A 489 3.99 -18.75 -2.21
CA TYR A 489 2.73 -18.07 -2.42
C TYR A 489 2.98 -16.59 -2.71
N TYR A 490 2.37 -16.08 -3.77
CA TYR A 490 2.51 -14.68 -4.20
C TYR A 490 1.19 -13.94 -4.00
N PHE A 491 1.19 -12.93 -3.15
CA PHE A 491 0.08 -11.98 -3.01
C PHE A 491 0.35 -10.76 -3.89
N GLY A 492 -0.63 -10.31 -4.69
CA GLY A 492 -0.48 -9.17 -5.62
C GLY A 492 0.09 -9.54 -7.01
N ALA A 493 0.61 -8.55 -7.75
CA ALA A 493 1.07 -8.71 -9.14
C ALA A 493 2.53 -9.18 -9.26
N LEU A 494 2.77 -10.26 -9.99
CA LEU A 494 4.01 -11.03 -10.14
C LEU A 494 4.83 -10.58 -11.36
N TYR A 495 4.16 -10.09 -12.39
CA TYR A 495 4.74 -9.69 -13.66
C TYR A 495 4.69 -8.17 -13.79
N GLU A 496 5.68 -7.58 -14.44
CA GLU A 496 5.68 -6.12 -14.63
C GLU A 496 4.68 -5.72 -15.71
N GLN A 497 4.18 -4.49 -15.63
CA GLN A 497 3.18 -4.00 -16.58
C GLN A 497 3.73 -3.64 -17.96
N SER A 498 5.04 -3.47 -18.09
CA SER A 498 5.67 -3.10 -19.36
C SER A 498 7.15 -3.43 -19.41
N CYS A 499 7.73 -3.34 -20.61
CA CYS A 499 9.17 -3.42 -20.77
C CYS A 499 9.92 -2.25 -20.10
N GLU A 500 9.35 -1.04 -20.06
CA GLU A 500 9.96 0.10 -19.35
C GLU A 500 10.05 -0.19 -17.84
N ALA A 501 9.06 -0.87 -17.27
CA ALA A 501 9.10 -1.31 -15.88
C ALA A 501 10.26 -2.28 -15.61
N HIS A 502 10.50 -3.24 -16.52
CA HIS A 502 11.68 -4.12 -16.45
C HIS A 502 13.00 -3.36 -16.61
N LYS A 503 13.06 -2.36 -17.48
CA LYS A 503 14.24 -1.49 -17.70
C LYS A 503 14.60 -0.71 -16.44
N HIS A 504 13.62 -0.11 -15.76
CA HIS A 504 13.82 0.60 -14.50
C HIS A 504 14.32 -0.28 -13.35
N ARG A 505 14.19 -1.61 -13.46
CA ARG A 505 14.79 -2.59 -12.53
C ARG A 505 16.20 -3.02 -12.92
N GLY A 506 16.78 -2.44 -13.98
CA GLY A 506 18.11 -2.77 -14.47
C GLY A 506 18.19 -4.11 -15.19
N ARG A 507 17.07 -4.61 -15.74
CA ARG A 507 17.07 -5.86 -16.51
C ARG A 507 17.52 -5.61 -17.96
N PRO A 508 18.28 -6.54 -18.58
CA PRO A 508 18.73 -6.40 -19.96
C PRO A 508 17.60 -6.72 -20.96
N SER A 509 17.74 -6.27 -22.21
CA SER A 509 16.81 -6.64 -23.30
C SER A 509 16.65 -8.16 -23.40
N GLY A 510 15.43 -8.63 -23.68
CA GLY A 510 15.13 -10.07 -23.69
C GLY A 510 13.63 -10.37 -23.72
N LEU A 511 13.28 -11.65 -23.60
CA LEU A 511 11.88 -12.08 -23.50
C LEU A 511 11.39 -12.00 -22.06
N TYR A 512 10.25 -11.35 -21.84
CA TYR A 512 9.63 -11.18 -20.53
C TYR A 512 8.13 -11.43 -20.61
N TYR A 513 7.58 -11.97 -19.52
CA TYR A 513 6.13 -11.95 -19.30
C TYR A 513 5.75 -10.58 -18.77
N VAL A 514 4.82 -9.93 -19.47
CA VAL A 514 4.28 -8.62 -19.14
C VAL A 514 2.78 -8.73 -18.86
N ASP A 515 2.33 -8.07 -17.81
CA ASP A 515 0.96 -8.04 -17.33
C ASP A 515 0.40 -6.62 -17.50
N ALA A 516 -0.02 -6.31 -18.72
CA ALA A 516 -0.30 -4.94 -19.17
C ALA A 516 -1.52 -4.27 -18.50
N ASP A 517 -2.35 -5.01 -17.76
CA ASP A 517 -3.38 -4.47 -16.88
C ASP A 517 -3.06 -4.68 -15.39
N GLY A 518 -1.98 -5.40 -15.09
CA GLY A 518 -1.32 -5.52 -13.79
C GLY A 518 -2.07 -6.37 -12.79
N SER A 519 -3.10 -5.81 -12.16
CA SER A 519 -4.00 -6.56 -11.28
C SER A 519 -5.37 -6.78 -11.93
N GLY A 520 -5.50 -6.45 -13.22
CA GLY A 520 -6.72 -6.66 -13.98
C GLY A 520 -6.96 -8.13 -14.35
N PRO A 521 -8.02 -8.42 -15.13
CA PRO A 521 -8.45 -9.78 -15.44
C PRO A 521 -7.61 -10.47 -16.53
N LEU A 522 -6.70 -9.78 -17.20
CA LEU A 522 -5.90 -10.37 -18.27
C LEU A 522 -4.73 -11.18 -17.70
N GLU A 523 -4.43 -12.30 -18.36
CA GLU A 523 -3.23 -13.06 -18.04
C GLU A 523 -1.98 -12.30 -18.53
N PRO A 524 -0.81 -12.54 -17.90
CA PRO A 524 0.46 -12.07 -18.44
C PRO A 524 0.74 -12.72 -19.81
N PHE A 525 1.40 -11.99 -20.70
CA PHE A 525 1.76 -12.49 -22.02
C PHE A 525 3.23 -12.23 -22.33
N LEU A 526 3.80 -13.13 -23.13
CA LEU A 526 5.21 -13.08 -23.48
C LEU A 526 5.47 -12.01 -24.55
N VAL A 527 6.39 -11.11 -24.25
CA VAL A 527 6.83 -10.03 -25.15
C VAL A 527 8.35 -10.00 -25.22
N TYR A 528 8.88 -9.45 -26.31
CA TYR A 528 10.30 -9.11 -26.37
C TYR A 528 10.48 -7.66 -25.95
N CYS A 529 11.23 -7.43 -24.87
CA CYS A 529 11.59 -6.11 -24.41
C CYS A 529 12.91 -5.69 -25.03
N ASN A 530 12.87 -4.70 -25.92
CA ASN A 530 14.08 -4.01 -26.36
C ASN A 530 14.28 -2.77 -25.49
N MET A 531 15.30 -2.76 -24.65
CA MET A 531 15.56 -1.76 -23.62
C MET A 531 16.93 -1.10 -23.78
N THR A 532 17.46 -1.08 -25.01
CA THR A 532 18.78 -0.51 -25.33
C THR A 532 18.80 1.02 -25.25
N ASP A 533 17.69 1.66 -25.63
CA ASP A 533 17.47 3.10 -25.58
C ASP A 533 16.11 3.42 -24.93
N ALA A 534 15.02 3.59 -25.70
CA ALA A 534 13.66 3.63 -25.18
C ALA A 534 13.14 2.19 -25.00
N ALA A 535 12.36 1.90 -23.94
CA ALA A 535 11.86 0.53 -23.80
C ALA A 535 10.70 0.26 -24.78
N TRP A 536 10.93 -0.65 -25.71
CA TRP A 536 9.92 -1.15 -26.62
C TRP A 536 9.36 -2.47 -26.13
N THR A 537 8.02 -2.54 -26.05
CA THR A 537 7.27 -3.78 -25.87
C THR A 537 6.96 -4.37 -27.24
N VAL A 538 7.76 -5.34 -27.69
CA VAL A 538 7.63 -5.95 -29.01
C VAL A 538 6.79 -7.22 -28.91
N VAL A 539 5.60 -7.19 -29.50
CA VAL A 539 4.70 -8.36 -29.58
C VAL A 539 4.83 -8.99 -30.97
N ARG A 540 5.25 -10.25 -31.03
CA ARG A 540 5.41 -10.98 -32.30
C ARG A 540 4.09 -11.60 -32.74
N HIS A 541 3.86 -11.66 -34.06
CA HIS A 541 2.79 -12.47 -34.64
C HIS A 541 3.28 -13.90 -34.90
N GLY A 542 2.39 -14.88 -34.82
CA GLY A 542 2.66 -16.29 -35.09
C GLY A 542 2.59 -16.69 -36.57
N GLY A 543 2.30 -15.75 -37.47
CA GLY A 543 2.35 -15.97 -38.93
C GLY A 543 3.77 -15.87 -39.50
N PRO A 544 4.01 -16.37 -40.73
CA PRO A 544 5.30 -16.23 -41.40
C PRO A 544 5.58 -14.75 -41.75
N ASP A 545 6.87 -14.39 -41.85
CA ASP A 545 7.32 -13.00 -42.13
C ASP A 545 6.83 -12.47 -43.48
N GLN A 546 6.49 -13.36 -44.42
CA GLN A 546 5.91 -13.02 -45.71
C GLN A 546 4.81 -14.03 -46.07
N VAL A 547 3.65 -13.53 -46.47
CA VAL A 547 2.53 -14.34 -46.98
C VAL A 547 2.20 -13.89 -48.40
N THR A 548 2.16 -14.83 -49.35
CA THR A 548 1.69 -14.56 -50.71
C THR A 548 0.17 -14.59 -50.73
N VAL A 549 -0.45 -13.48 -51.14
CA VAL A 549 -1.90 -13.37 -51.29
C VAL A 549 -2.26 -13.59 -52.76
N GLY A 550 -2.95 -14.68 -53.07
CA GLY A 550 -3.45 -14.97 -54.41
C GLY A 550 -4.78 -14.26 -54.71
N GLY A 551 -4.95 -13.78 -55.94
CA GLY A 551 -6.24 -13.27 -56.41
C GLY A 551 -7.25 -14.41 -56.65
N GLY A 552 -8.48 -14.26 -56.15
CA GLY A 552 -9.57 -15.20 -56.40
C GLY A 552 -10.47 -14.75 -57.57
N PRO A 553 -11.27 -15.67 -58.18
CA PRO A 553 -12.27 -15.30 -59.17
C PRO A 553 -13.30 -14.31 -58.59
N ARG A 554 -13.87 -13.45 -59.45
CA ARG A 554 -14.80 -12.37 -59.09
C ARG A 554 -15.73 -12.77 -57.94
N GLY A 555 -15.57 -12.14 -56.78
CA GLY A 555 -16.36 -12.38 -55.57
C GLY A 555 -15.63 -13.10 -54.42
N HIS A 556 -14.42 -13.63 -54.62
CA HIS A 556 -13.62 -14.23 -53.55
C HIS A 556 -12.31 -13.45 -53.33
N ALA A 557 -12.23 -12.73 -52.21
CA ALA A 557 -11.01 -12.04 -51.80
C ALA A 557 -10.09 -13.00 -51.04
N GLY A 558 -8.83 -13.12 -51.44
CA GLY A 558 -7.81 -13.75 -50.61
C GLY A 558 -7.61 -12.92 -49.34
N SER A 559 -7.72 -13.54 -48.16
CA SER A 559 -7.54 -12.85 -46.87
C SER A 559 -6.42 -13.49 -46.07
N VAL A 560 -5.65 -12.65 -45.38
CA VAL A 560 -4.60 -13.07 -44.45
C VAL A 560 -4.89 -12.44 -43.11
N THR A 561 -4.97 -13.26 -42.07
CA THR A 561 -5.15 -12.80 -40.69
C THR A 561 -3.86 -13.00 -39.93
N PHE A 562 -3.31 -11.93 -39.36
CA PHE A 562 -2.15 -12.01 -38.49
C PHE A 562 -2.59 -12.42 -37.08
N ALA A 563 -2.31 -13.67 -36.72
CA ALA A 563 -2.53 -14.16 -35.37
C ALA A 563 -1.38 -13.71 -34.46
N TYR A 564 -1.70 -13.04 -33.36
CA TYR A 564 -0.73 -12.70 -32.32
C TYR A 564 -0.75 -13.78 -31.24
N ALA A 565 0.42 -14.00 -30.60
CA ALA A 565 0.48 -14.84 -29.40
C ALA A 565 -0.28 -14.21 -28.22
N ALA A 566 -0.43 -12.89 -28.23
CA ALA A 566 -1.23 -12.14 -27.26
C ALA A 566 -2.69 -12.00 -27.72
N SER A 567 -3.62 -12.07 -26.78
CA SER A 567 -5.04 -11.81 -27.00
C SER A 567 -5.32 -10.34 -27.34
N VAL A 568 -6.48 -10.07 -27.95
CA VAL A 568 -6.92 -8.71 -28.27
C VAL A 568 -7.02 -7.83 -27.01
N GLY A 569 -7.41 -8.39 -25.87
CA GLY A 569 -7.44 -7.68 -24.58
C GLY A 569 -6.05 -7.25 -24.13
N GLN A 570 -5.09 -8.17 -24.18
CA GLN A 570 -3.68 -7.91 -23.83
C GLN A 570 -3.05 -6.86 -24.75
N LEU A 571 -3.28 -6.96 -26.07
CA LEU A 571 -2.80 -5.97 -27.03
C LEU A 571 -3.40 -4.58 -26.74
N ARG A 572 -4.70 -4.48 -26.47
CA ARG A 572 -5.34 -3.21 -26.13
C ARG A 572 -4.76 -2.59 -24.84
N ALA A 573 -4.57 -3.40 -23.81
CA ALA A 573 -3.97 -2.95 -22.56
C ALA A 573 -2.53 -2.44 -22.77
N ALA A 574 -1.72 -3.19 -23.53
CA ALA A 574 -0.34 -2.81 -23.85
C ALA A 574 -0.26 -1.51 -24.65
N VAL A 575 -1.13 -1.34 -25.65
CA VAL A 575 -1.21 -0.12 -26.46
C VAL A 575 -1.68 1.07 -25.63
N ALA A 576 -2.62 0.87 -24.70
CA ALA A 576 -3.10 1.93 -23.82
C ALA A 576 -2.02 2.44 -22.84
N LEU A 577 -1.07 1.58 -22.47
CA LEU A 577 0.09 1.97 -21.65
C LEU A 577 1.23 2.59 -22.45
N ALA A 578 1.25 2.44 -23.77
CA ALA A 578 2.34 2.90 -24.61
C ALA A 578 2.19 4.39 -24.94
N GLU A 579 3.26 5.15 -24.75
CA GLU A 579 3.34 6.55 -25.22
C GLU A 579 3.26 6.62 -26.76
N ARG A 580 3.87 5.65 -27.43
CA ARG A 580 3.86 5.49 -28.88
C ARG A 580 3.72 4.01 -29.25
N CYS A 581 2.86 3.73 -30.23
CA CYS A 581 2.67 2.39 -30.77
C CYS A 581 2.79 2.43 -32.29
N GLU A 582 3.57 1.52 -32.87
CA GLU A 582 3.73 1.40 -34.32
C GLU A 582 3.65 -0.06 -34.77
N GLN A 583 3.08 -0.27 -35.94
CA GLN A 583 3.00 -1.55 -36.63
C GLN A 583 3.33 -1.31 -38.10
N GLN A 584 4.30 -2.06 -38.63
CA GLN A 584 4.68 -1.96 -40.04
C GLN A 584 4.07 -3.12 -40.83
N LEU A 585 3.33 -2.79 -41.89
CA LEU A 585 2.82 -3.75 -42.87
C LEU A 585 3.38 -3.38 -44.24
N ALA A 586 4.12 -4.31 -44.85
CA ALA A 586 4.69 -4.15 -46.19
C ALA A 586 4.01 -5.11 -47.16
N LEU A 587 3.41 -4.56 -48.22
CA LEU A 587 2.81 -5.34 -49.29
C LEU A 587 3.74 -5.31 -50.52
N ARG A 588 4.24 -6.48 -50.91
CA ARG A 588 4.98 -6.69 -52.16
C ARG A 588 4.04 -7.26 -53.22
N CYS A 589 4.01 -6.64 -54.39
CA CYS A 589 3.14 -7.00 -55.51
C CYS A 589 4.01 -7.43 -56.70
N GLY A 590 3.57 -8.45 -57.44
CA GLY A 590 4.06 -8.76 -58.78
C GLY A 590 2.82 -8.97 -59.65
N SER A 591 2.59 -8.12 -60.64
CA SER A 591 1.38 -8.13 -61.49
C SER A 591 0.04 -8.16 -60.73
N GLY A 592 -0.15 -7.26 -59.74
CA GLY A 592 -1.34 -7.26 -58.87
C GLY A 592 -1.91 -5.86 -58.65
N ARG A 593 -3.01 -5.53 -59.37
CA ARG A 593 -3.68 -4.22 -59.32
C ARG A 593 -4.29 -3.94 -57.93
N ARG A 594 -3.92 -2.82 -57.31
CA ARG A 594 -4.48 -2.33 -56.04
C ARG A 594 -5.70 -1.43 -56.24
N SER A 595 -5.81 -0.80 -57.41
CA SER A 595 -6.92 0.08 -57.78
C SER A 595 -7.44 -0.20 -59.20
N ALA A 596 -8.70 0.14 -59.46
CA ALA A 596 -9.29 0.04 -60.79
C ALA A 596 -8.75 1.16 -61.70
N LEU A 597 -8.45 0.79 -62.96
CA LEU A 597 -7.59 1.54 -63.88
C LEU A 597 -8.08 2.96 -64.30
N ARG A 598 -9.28 3.40 -63.91
CA ARG A 598 -9.87 4.65 -64.44
C ARG A 598 -10.70 5.50 -63.48
N ASP A 599 -11.13 4.97 -62.33
CA ASP A 599 -11.96 5.68 -61.36
C ASP A 599 -11.35 5.75 -59.95
N GLY A 600 -10.21 5.10 -59.72
CA GLY A 600 -9.55 5.05 -58.41
C GLY A 600 -10.21 4.09 -57.41
N THR A 601 -11.15 3.25 -57.85
CA THR A 601 -11.84 2.32 -56.93
C THR A 601 -10.84 1.34 -56.30
N PRO A 602 -10.74 1.28 -54.97
CA PRO A 602 -9.78 0.41 -54.29
C PRO A 602 -10.19 -1.06 -54.39
N LEU A 603 -9.26 -1.91 -54.82
CA LEU A 603 -9.44 -3.37 -54.96
C LEU A 603 -8.82 -4.15 -53.79
N SER A 604 -8.09 -3.46 -52.92
CA SER A 604 -7.45 -4.02 -51.73
C SER A 604 -7.72 -3.14 -50.51
N TRP A 605 -7.88 -3.77 -49.35
CA TRP A 605 -8.16 -3.09 -48.09
C TRP A 605 -7.56 -3.87 -46.92
N TRP A 606 -7.43 -3.20 -45.79
CA TRP A 606 -7.09 -3.81 -44.51
C TRP A 606 -8.04 -3.30 -43.42
N ALA A 607 -8.25 -4.07 -42.37
CA ALA A 607 -9.05 -3.66 -41.22
C ALA A 607 -8.20 -3.69 -39.95
N GLY A 608 -8.24 -2.59 -39.19
CA GLY A 608 -7.50 -2.43 -37.94
C GLY A 608 -8.33 -2.78 -36.69
N ARG A 609 -7.95 -2.22 -35.54
CA ARG A 609 -8.60 -2.49 -34.24
C ARG A 609 -10.11 -2.17 -34.22
N THR A 610 -10.53 -1.17 -35.00
CA THR A 610 -11.92 -0.67 -35.07
C THR A 610 -12.79 -1.52 -36.00
N ASN A 611 -12.21 -2.52 -36.67
CA ASN A 611 -12.85 -3.30 -37.74
C ASN A 611 -13.36 -2.41 -38.90
N GLU A 612 -12.82 -1.20 -39.01
CA GLU A 612 -13.10 -0.28 -40.10
C GLU A 612 -12.22 -0.64 -41.30
N THR A 613 -12.82 -0.57 -42.49
CA THR A 613 -12.13 -0.84 -43.75
C THR A 613 -11.27 0.36 -44.14
N HIS A 614 -9.96 0.13 -44.29
CA HIS A 614 -9.00 1.12 -44.76
C HIS A 614 -8.42 0.72 -46.11
N THR A 615 -8.35 1.66 -47.04
CA THR A 615 -7.93 1.45 -48.44
C THR A 615 -6.59 2.10 -48.79
N TYR A 616 -5.94 2.73 -47.81
CA TYR A 616 -4.61 3.30 -47.92
C TYR A 616 -3.54 2.32 -47.41
N TRP A 617 -2.29 2.46 -47.88
CA TRP A 617 -1.17 1.59 -47.52
C TRP A 617 0.02 2.40 -46.98
N GLY A 618 0.99 1.73 -46.33
CA GLY A 618 2.06 2.36 -45.57
C GLY A 618 2.76 3.55 -46.27
N GLY A 619 2.75 4.71 -45.59
CA GLY A 619 3.29 6.00 -46.05
C GLY A 619 2.30 6.89 -46.83
N SER A 620 1.05 6.44 -47.01
CA SER A 620 -0.05 7.25 -47.56
C SER A 620 -1.00 7.77 -46.49
N LEU A 621 -1.70 8.87 -46.81
CA LEU A 621 -2.74 9.49 -45.96
C LEU A 621 -4.08 8.75 -46.13
N PRO A 622 -4.94 8.71 -45.09
CA PRO A 622 -6.33 8.28 -45.24
C PRO A 622 -7.03 9.04 -46.38
N ASP A 623 -7.88 8.35 -47.13
CA ASP A 623 -8.68 8.87 -48.26
C ASP A 623 -7.89 9.38 -49.48
N ALA A 624 -6.57 9.36 -49.45
CA ALA A 624 -5.75 9.82 -50.57
C ALA A 624 -5.90 8.95 -51.83
N GLN A 625 -6.39 7.71 -51.69
CA GLN A 625 -6.51 6.69 -52.76
C GLN A 625 -5.21 6.50 -53.59
N LYS A 626 -4.06 6.89 -53.01
CA LYS A 626 -2.73 6.83 -53.61
C LYS A 626 -1.79 6.08 -52.68
N CYS A 627 -0.71 5.53 -53.20
CA CYS A 627 0.41 5.07 -52.38
C CYS A 627 1.37 6.23 -52.11
N THR A 628 2.36 6.02 -51.23
CA THR A 628 3.42 6.99 -50.93
C THR A 628 4.05 7.57 -52.20
N CYS A 629 4.33 6.75 -53.20
CA CYS A 629 4.92 7.23 -54.44
C CYS A 629 3.98 8.15 -55.24
N GLY A 630 2.66 7.91 -55.16
CA GLY A 630 1.66 8.70 -55.86
C GLY A 630 1.40 10.04 -55.19
N LEU A 631 1.65 10.13 -53.88
CA LEU A 631 1.68 11.39 -53.14
C LEU A 631 2.96 12.18 -53.41
N GLN A 632 4.09 11.49 -53.54
CA GLN A 632 5.41 12.11 -53.78
C GLN A 632 5.69 12.41 -55.27
N GLY A 633 4.88 11.90 -56.18
CA GLY A 633 5.05 12.08 -57.63
C GLY A 633 6.24 11.30 -58.21
N ASN A 634 6.67 10.22 -57.55
CA ASN A 634 7.84 9.42 -57.93
C ASN A 634 7.50 7.94 -58.18
N CYS A 635 6.24 7.63 -58.52
CA CYS A 635 5.91 6.27 -58.99
C CYS A 635 6.62 5.96 -60.32
N ILE A 636 6.87 4.68 -60.57
CA ILE A 636 7.54 4.18 -61.79
C ILE A 636 6.84 4.65 -63.06
N ASP A 637 5.51 4.66 -63.04
CA ASP A 637 4.69 5.23 -64.09
C ASP A 637 3.76 6.30 -63.51
N SER A 638 3.95 7.53 -63.98
CA SER A 638 3.17 8.71 -63.59
C SER A 638 1.68 8.65 -63.94
N GLN A 639 1.26 7.69 -64.79
CA GLN A 639 -0.15 7.45 -65.11
C GLN A 639 -0.90 6.71 -64.00
N TYR A 640 -0.18 6.13 -63.03
CA TYR A 640 -0.75 5.33 -61.95
C TYR A 640 -0.57 5.98 -60.57
N TYR A 641 -1.46 5.64 -59.65
CA TYR A 641 -1.46 6.15 -58.27
C TYR A 641 -0.59 5.33 -57.30
N CYS A 642 -0.14 4.15 -57.73
CA CYS A 642 0.76 3.26 -57.03
C CYS A 642 1.62 2.48 -58.02
N SER A 643 2.91 2.24 -57.73
CA SER A 643 3.78 1.38 -58.57
C SER A 643 3.20 -0.04 -58.75
N CYS A 644 2.48 -0.56 -57.75
CA CYS A 644 1.82 -1.86 -57.83
C CYS A 644 0.66 -1.95 -58.84
N ASP A 645 0.16 -0.82 -59.33
CA ASP A 645 -0.89 -0.82 -60.35
C ASP A 645 -0.30 -1.01 -61.77
N THR A 646 1.03 -1.01 -61.89
CA THR A 646 1.74 -1.36 -63.12
C THR A 646 1.88 -2.89 -63.22
N ASP A 647 1.72 -3.44 -64.42
CA ASP A 647 1.94 -4.87 -64.70
C ASP A 647 3.45 -5.17 -64.88
N GLN A 648 4.33 -4.52 -64.08
CA GLN A 648 5.79 -4.63 -64.14
C GLN A 648 6.38 -5.16 -62.82
N ASP A 649 7.46 -5.93 -62.91
CA ASP A 649 8.21 -6.47 -61.74
C ASP A 649 9.27 -5.51 -61.17
N GLN A 650 9.31 -4.27 -61.66
CA GLN A 650 10.21 -3.23 -61.16
C GLN A 650 9.51 -2.43 -60.05
N TRP A 651 10.25 -2.04 -59.02
CA TRP A 651 9.73 -1.45 -57.78
C TRP A 651 10.37 -0.11 -57.44
#